data_AF-E1VMH8-F1
#
_entry.id   AF-E1VMH8-F1
#
_cell.length_a   1.000
_cell.length_b   1.000
_cell.length_c   1.000
_cell.angle_alpha   90.00
_cell.angle_beta   90.00
_cell.angle_gamma   90.00
#
_symmetry.space_group_name_H-M   'P 1'
#
loop_
_entity.id
_entity.type
_entity.pdbx_description
1 polymer ?
#
loop_
_entity_poly.entity_id
_entity_poly.type
_entity_poly.pdbx_seq_one_letter_code
_entity_poly.pdbx_strand_id
1 'polypeptide(L)'
;MPHSCGWHIDMFVPENLHSVAFDQITTHASPNIMLFRRTDYFLLIGVLLPILAYCAWTKWAVVSAITPLSGFALMDFLRQQIGYFGLIMLWSVFILGASQWLWLPRAFVLAVAGYLAFADLIDSATIFNTGALSPYYINHYAAKAVGLISASTSTFARLNFIALPLLMLASATLIGLRWYFRSCDYRRTQHYAFASILLLAWVFVPPLAGATDRNLARPSYIYHLETFIERNLFNNTHLVSANKASDAQARAGSHETRAQESQEKPNLVVIVLESVSAQATSLYNPHHTGLTPYLESLAAQGWMAKQAYTVVPHTSKALTAINCGKQPNPRFPIYASLFGSPAPCLADILNERGYTTAYFQSPVSTFENRAALVKQLGFETFFRGENMDTTGYQLANYFGYEDNIMLQPSKDWLKQQTGPFFAFYLTGTTHHPYWVPTDFETHTWDASDKEHNDYLNAVHYLDQFVENLLKTYKEAGFYENTVFAIIGDHGESFGLLHPRMQHNVNLYQEVMQIPMLIHAPGKKLPIKQTELVSQTDFMPSILDLLGVDATKLEAAEQIDGRSVFSGHFSRSHALSYCWYENWCSAAADGRYKYIQNYDERPEELYDLRNDPAETTNIASQHPQLVEVMRAKTNQDLILQQWDAWLSAKDPDFQQRRDDTIGPVTRLLKLPEDDPRHMLRMEAEPAENTQTKNGS
;
A
#
# COMPACT_ATOMS: atom_id res chain seq x y z
N MET A 1 -33.10 50.99 42.22
CA MET A 1 -32.48 50.01 43.13
C MET A 1 -31.81 48.93 42.28
N PRO A 2 -30.47 48.85 42.24
CA PRO A 2 -29.78 47.64 41.83
C PRO A 2 -29.51 46.77 43.08
N HIS A 3 -29.79 45.48 42.99
CA HIS A 3 -29.38 44.50 44.01
C HIS A 3 -27.86 44.36 43.98
N SER A 4 -27.21 44.75 45.07
CA SER A 4 -25.80 44.51 45.34
C SER A 4 -25.58 43.06 45.79
N CYS A 5 -24.62 42.37 45.17
CA CYS A 5 -24.02 41.17 45.74
C CYS A 5 -22.83 41.59 46.62
N GLY A 6 -23.05 41.67 47.93
CA GLY A 6 -21.97 41.83 48.92
C GLY A 6 -21.40 40.48 49.35
N TRP A 7 -20.08 40.40 49.48
CA TRP A 7 -19.38 39.35 50.21
C TRP A 7 -19.19 39.82 51.65
N HIS A 8 -19.79 39.14 52.63
CA HIS A 8 -19.43 39.28 54.04
C HIS A 8 -18.33 38.27 54.37
N ILE A 9 -17.16 38.76 54.77
CA ILE A 9 -16.17 37.99 55.52
C ILE A 9 -16.05 38.70 56.87
N ASP A 10 -16.57 38.07 57.91
CA ASP A 10 -16.34 38.51 59.29
C ASP A 10 -14.90 38.17 59.69
N MET A 11 -14.08 39.19 59.90
CA MET A 11 -12.83 39.07 60.66
C MET A 11 -12.70 40.24 61.65
N PHE A 12 -12.60 39.86 62.91
CA PHE A 12 -12.25 40.66 64.08
C PHE A 12 -10.92 41.40 63.90
N VAL A 13 -10.89 42.73 64.04
CA VAL A 13 -9.73 43.54 64.48
C VAL A 13 -10.26 44.81 65.20
N PRO A 14 -9.67 45.26 66.33
CA PRO A 14 -10.28 46.25 67.23
C PRO A 14 -10.04 47.72 66.85
N GLU A 15 -10.80 48.60 67.53
CA GLU A 15 -10.80 50.06 67.48
C GLU A 15 -9.41 50.70 67.62
N ASN A 16 -9.03 51.56 66.66
CA ASN A 16 -8.63 52.96 66.87
C ASN A 16 -7.98 53.60 65.63
N LEU A 17 -8.14 54.93 65.54
CA LEU A 17 -7.39 55.94 64.76
C LEU A 17 -7.95 56.42 63.40
N HIS A 18 -8.76 57.47 63.55
CA HIS A 18 -8.94 58.70 62.77
C HIS A 18 -8.01 59.01 61.57
N SER A 19 -8.67 59.48 60.50
CA SER A 19 -8.36 60.58 59.58
C SER A 19 -6.96 60.70 58.94
N VAL A 20 -6.91 60.75 57.60
CA VAL A 20 -6.58 61.95 56.79
C VAL A 20 -6.48 61.54 55.31
N ALA A 21 -7.03 62.41 54.47
CA ALA A 21 -7.03 62.49 53.00
C ALA A 21 -6.08 61.59 52.19
N PHE A 22 -6.66 60.90 51.20
CA PHE A 22 -6.07 60.78 49.87
C PHE A 22 -7.18 60.88 48.81
N ASP A 23 -7.47 62.13 48.47
CA ASP A 23 -8.18 62.50 47.26
C ASP A 23 -7.12 62.54 46.15
N GLN A 24 -6.98 61.44 45.39
CA GLN A 24 -6.43 61.39 44.03
C GLN A 24 -6.46 59.94 43.50
N ILE A 25 -6.83 59.80 42.23
CA ILE A 25 -6.86 58.56 41.41
C ILE A 25 -8.17 57.76 41.50
N THR A 26 -9.27 58.35 41.03
CA THR A 26 -10.42 57.60 40.48
C THR A 26 -10.84 58.13 39.11
N THR A 27 -9.91 58.19 38.15
CA THR A 27 -10.25 58.28 36.73
C THR A 27 -9.13 57.65 35.89
N HIS A 28 -9.20 56.33 35.69
CA HIS A 28 -8.77 55.63 34.47
C HIS A 28 -9.09 54.13 34.64
N ALA A 29 -10.37 53.80 34.70
CA ALA A 29 -10.81 52.50 34.20
C ALA A 29 -10.65 52.56 32.68
N SER A 30 -9.59 51.96 32.18
CA SER A 30 -9.32 51.82 30.74
C SER A 30 -10.53 51.19 30.05
N PRO A 31 -10.95 51.72 28.88
CA PRO A 31 -12.08 51.17 28.16
C PRO A 31 -11.72 49.78 27.69
N ASN A 32 -12.70 48.86 27.74
CA ASN A 32 -12.63 47.52 27.17
C ASN A 32 -11.76 47.50 25.90
N ILE A 33 -10.55 46.95 26.02
CA ILE A 33 -9.74 46.60 24.86
C ILE A 33 -10.42 45.36 24.25
N MET A 34 -11.45 45.59 23.45
CA MET A 34 -11.80 44.62 22.41
C MET A 34 -10.58 44.56 21.50
N LEU A 35 -9.88 43.42 21.51
CA LEU A 35 -8.65 43.22 20.74
C LEU A 35 -8.86 43.39 19.22
N PHE A 36 -10.11 43.45 18.75
CA PHE A 36 -10.45 43.62 17.34
C PHE A 36 -11.73 44.47 17.18
N ARG A 37 -11.69 45.45 16.27
CA ARG A 37 -12.81 46.31 15.83
C ARG A 37 -13.69 45.52 14.84
N ARG A 38 -14.91 46.01 14.57
CA ARG A 38 -15.83 45.43 13.55
C ARG A 38 -15.15 45.15 12.20
N THR A 39 -14.16 45.94 11.81
CA THR A 39 -13.36 45.79 10.60
C THR A 39 -12.56 44.50 10.54
N ASP A 40 -12.16 43.97 11.70
CA ASP A 40 -11.30 42.79 11.78
C ASP A 40 -12.11 41.50 11.65
N TYR A 41 -13.40 41.54 12.02
CA TYR A 41 -14.36 40.49 11.68
C TYR A 41 -14.58 40.41 10.16
N PHE A 42 -14.64 41.56 9.48
CA PHE A 42 -14.75 41.60 8.03
C PHE A 42 -13.49 41.04 7.35
N LEU A 43 -12.30 41.30 7.89
CA LEU A 43 -11.04 40.72 7.40
C LEU A 43 -10.98 39.21 7.64
N LEU A 44 -11.33 38.74 8.83
CA LEU A 44 -11.29 37.31 9.15
C LEU A 44 -12.29 36.51 8.29
N ILE A 45 -13.53 37.01 8.18
CA ILE A 45 -14.55 36.42 7.31
C ILE A 45 -14.11 36.52 5.84
N GLY A 46 -13.50 37.64 5.44
CA GLY A 46 -12.98 37.87 4.10
C GLY A 46 -11.81 36.97 3.71
N VAL A 47 -11.07 36.40 4.66
CA VAL A 47 -10.01 35.41 4.41
C VAL A 47 -10.54 33.98 4.50
N LEU A 48 -11.40 33.71 5.49
CA LEU A 48 -11.93 32.35 5.70
C LEU A 48 -12.93 31.94 4.61
N LEU A 49 -13.82 32.82 4.15
CA LEU A 49 -14.81 32.49 3.10
C LEU A 49 -14.18 32.09 1.76
N PRO A 50 -13.16 32.78 1.23
CA PRO A 50 -12.49 32.35 0.00
C PRO A 50 -11.72 31.05 0.15
N ILE A 51 -11.08 30.81 1.31
CA ILE A 51 -10.41 29.53 1.59
C ILE A 51 -11.44 28.41 1.64
N LEU A 52 -12.60 28.64 2.28
CA LEU A 52 -13.73 27.72 2.31
C LEU A 52 -14.25 27.41 0.91
N ALA A 53 -14.47 28.44 0.09
CA ALA A 53 -14.93 28.29 -1.28
C ALA A 53 -13.92 27.55 -2.15
N TYR A 54 -12.63 27.85 -2.00
CA TYR A 54 -11.54 27.18 -2.72
C TYR A 54 -11.42 25.71 -2.32
N CYS A 55 -11.44 25.38 -1.03
CA CYS A 55 -11.38 23.99 -0.55
C CYS A 55 -12.61 23.18 -0.96
N ALA A 56 -13.81 23.77 -0.89
CA ALA A 56 -15.03 23.12 -1.36
C ALA A 56 -15.00 22.90 -2.87
N TRP A 57 -14.49 23.87 -3.64
CA TRP A 57 -14.39 23.80 -5.10
C TRP A 57 -13.34 22.79 -5.56
N THR A 58 -12.11 22.79 -5.01
CA THR A 58 -11.08 21.83 -5.41
C THR A 58 -11.52 20.40 -5.11
N LYS A 59 -12.13 20.15 -3.94
CA LYS A 59 -12.67 18.82 -3.61
C LYS A 59 -13.89 18.44 -4.45
N TRP A 60 -14.78 19.38 -4.78
CA TRP A 60 -15.87 19.12 -5.73
C TRP A 60 -15.33 18.78 -7.13
N ALA A 61 -14.28 19.46 -7.59
CA ALA A 61 -13.61 19.16 -8.86
C ALA A 61 -12.94 17.77 -8.85
N VAL A 62 -12.31 17.36 -7.74
CA VAL A 62 -11.78 16.00 -7.54
C VAL A 62 -12.89 14.96 -7.64
N VAL A 63 -13.97 15.16 -6.89
CA VAL A 63 -15.09 14.23 -6.78
C VAL A 63 -15.85 14.09 -8.09
N SER A 64 -16.11 15.20 -8.78
CA SER A 64 -16.78 15.21 -10.09
C SER A 64 -15.92 14.62 -11.21
N ALA A 65 -14.60 14.56 -11.04
CA ALA A 65 -13.68 13.91 -11.97
C ALA A 65 -13.52 12.40 -11.75
N ILE A 66 -13.85 11.88 -10.55
CA ILE A 66 -13.59 10.48 -10.18
C ILE A 66 -14.83 9.57 -10.36
N THR A 67 -16.06 10.00 -9.99
CA THR A 67 -17.34 9.25 -10.22
C THR A 67 -18.55 10.03 -9.65
N PRO A 68 -19.81 9.80 -10.08
CA PRO A 68 -20.98 10.41 -9.43
C PRO A 68 -21.22 9.78 -8.04
N LEU A 69 -20.91 10.51 -6.96
CA LEU A 69 -21.17 10.05 -5.58
C LEU A 69 -22.65 9.77 -5.33
N SER A 70 -22.94 8.78 -4.48
CA SER A 70 -24.27 8.63 -3.90
C SER A 70 -24.65 9.86 -3.06
N GLY A 71 -25.95 10.19 -2.99
CA GLY A 71 -26.43 11.35 -2.21
C GLY A 71 -26.05 11.29 -0.72
N PHE A 72 -25.88 10.08 -0.16
CA PHE A 72 -25.43 9.88 1.22
C PHE A 72 -23.94 10.15 1.41
N ALA A 73 -23.10 9.78 0.45
CA ALA A 73 -21.67 10.11 0.47
C ALA A 73 -21.43 11.62 0.37
N LEU A 74 -22.20 12.31 -0.48
CA LEU A 74 -22.19 13.77 -0.55
C LEU A 74 -22.66 14.42 0.76
N MET A 75 -23.67 13.85 1.43
CA MET A 75 -24.14 14.31 2.74
C MET A 75 -23.09 14.11 3.84
N ASP A 76 -22.44 12.95 3.92
CA ASP A 76 -21.36 12.69 4.89
C ASP A 76 -20.13 13.56 4.64
N PHE A 77 -19.84 13.82 3.37
CA PHE A 77 -18.80 14.74 2.93
C PHE A 77 -19.08 16.19 3.37
N LEU A 78 -20.28 16.71 3.08
CA LEU A 78 -20.69 18.05 3.51
C LEU A 78 -20.77 18.17 5.03
N ARG A 79 -21.20 17.11 5.71
CA ARG A 79 -21.27 17.01 7.17
C ARG A 79 -19.93 17.29 7.84
N GLN A 80 -18.84 16.70 7.35
CA GLN A 80 -17.51 16.86 7.94
C GLN A 80 -16.97 18.28 7.78
N GLN A 81 -17.18 18.88 6.61
CA GLN A 81 -16.77 20.25 6.33
C GLN A 81 -17.54 21.23 7.24
N ILE A 82 -18.86 21.05 7.39
CA ILE A 82 -19.67 21.87 8.31
C ILE A 82 -19.23 21.68 9.77
N GLY A 83 -18.83 20.47 10.16
CA GLY A 83 -18.33 20.15 11.49
C GLY A 83 -17.03 20.90 11.82
N TYR A 84 -15.97 20.71 11.04
CA TYR A 84 -14.65 21.31 11.29
C TYR A 84 -14.68 22.84 11.18
N PHE A 85 -15.32 23.37 10.14
CA PHE A 85 -15.39 24.81 9.94
C PHE A 85 -16.39 25.48 10.87
N GLY A 86 -17.50 24.80 11.19
CA GLY A 86 -18.42 25.24 12.24
C GLY A 86 -17.72 25.35 13.59
N LEU A 87 -16.87 24.38 13.93
CA LEU A 87 -15.99 24.43 15.11
C LEU A 87 -15.05 25.64 15.05
N ILE A 88 -14.28 25.80 13.96
CA ILE A 88 -13.34 26.93 13.83
C ILE A 88 -14.09 28.26 13.97
N MET A 89 -15.24 28.43 13.30
CA MET A 89 -16.00 29.67 13.33
C MET A 89 -16.65 29.96 14.70
N LEU A 90 -17.23 28.95 15.36
CA LEU A 90 -17.79 29.08 16.71
C LEU A 90 -16.71 29.35 17.75
N TRP A 91 -15.55 28.72 17.63
CA TRP A 91 -14.41 28.99 18.51
C TRP A 91 -13.81 30.36 18.23
N SER A 92 -13.71 30.81 16.97
CA SER A 92 -13.33 32.20 16.65
C SER A 92 -14.29 33.19 17.30
N VAL A 93 -15.62 33.00 17.20
CA VAL A 93 -16.62 33.87 17.85
C VAL A 93 -16.54 33.81 19.39
N PHE A 94 -16.31 32.63 19.97
CA PHE A 94 -16.16 32.45 21.42
C PHE A 94 -14.87 33.07 21.98
N ILE A 95 -13.78 33.02 21.21
CA ILE A 95 -12.48 33.64 21.50
C ILE A 95 -12.61 35.16 21.55
N LEU A 96 -13.45 35.72 20.67
CA LEU A 96 -13.68 37.15 20.54
C LEU A 96 -14.57 37.75 21.65
N GLY A 97 -15.33 36.91 22.37
CA GLY A 97 -16.22 37.33 23.46
C GLY A 97 -15.69 37.15 24.88
N ALA A 98 -14.41 36.77 25.07
CA ALA A 98 -13.93 36.24 26.34
C ALA A 98 -12.74 37.04 26.94
N SER A 99 -12.70 37.15 28.28
CA SER A 99 -11.71 37.90 29.10
C SER A 99 -10.24 37.73 28.70
N GLN A 100 -9.44 38.80 28.77
CA GLN A 100 -8.01 38.84 28.43
C GLN A 100 -7.12 37.76 29.10
N TRP A 101 -7.56 37.15 30.20
CA TRP A 101 -6.77 36.17 30.97
C TRP A 101 -6.74 34.75 30.39
N LEU A 102 -7.52 34.43 29.36
CA LEU A 102 -7.55 33.08 28.77
C LEU A 102 -6.88 33.01 27.38
N TRP A 103 -5.99 33.96 27.03
CA TRP A 103 -5.41 34.05 25.69
C TRP A 103 -4.48 32.86 25.31
N LEU A 104 -3.73 32.31 26.26
CA LEU A 104 -2.83 31.16 26.04
C LEU A 104 -3.58 29.86 25.68
N PRO A 105 -4.58 29.42 26.47
CA PRO A 105 -5.44 28.30 26.07
C PRO A 105 -6.14 28.50 24.72
N ARG A 106 -6.45 29.76 24.36
CA ARG A 106 -7.09 30.08 23.06
C ARG A 106 -6.12 29.95 21.89
N ALA A 107 -4.91 30.48 22.03
CA ALA A 107 -3.87 30.36 21.01
C ALA A 107 -3.54 28.89 20.75
N PHE A 108 -3.52 28.07 21.81
CA PHE A 108 -3.32 26.63 21.70
C PHE A 108 -4.45 25.93 20.93
N VAL A 109 -5.72 26.17 21.28
CA VAL A 109 -6.86 25.57 20.57
C VAL A 109 -6.91 26.00 19.10
N LEU A 110 -6.62 27.27 18.79
CA LEU A 110 -6.54 27.76 17.40
C LEU A 110 -5.39 27.13 16.62
N ALA A 111 -4.23 26.97 17.24
CA ALA A 111 -3.08 26.31 16.60
C ALA A 111 -3.39 24.85 16.26
N VAL A 112 -4.05 24.13 17.18
CA VAL A 112 -4.44 22.73 16.92
C VAL A 112 -5.56 22.64 15.88
N ALA A 113 -6.58 23.50 15.95
CA ALA A 113 -7.65 23.52 14.94
C ALA A 113 -7.12 23.89 13.53
N GLY A 114 -6.20 24.85 13.46
CA GLY A 114 -5.52 25.23 12.22
C GLY A 114 -4.63 24.11 11.69
N TYR A 115 -3.91 23.40 12.56
CA TYR A 115 -3.14 22.22 12.18
C TYR A 115 -4.01 21.09 11.61
N LEU A 116 -5.15 20.79 12.25
CA LEU A 116 -6.08 19.77 11.77
C LEU A 116 -6.71 20.14 10.41
N ALA A 117 -7.07 21.42 10.21
CA ALA A 117 -7.56 21.90 8.92
C ALA A 117 -6.49 21.87 7.82
N PHE A 118 -5.25 22.19 8.16
CA PHE A 118 -4.11 22.11 7.24
C PHE A 118 -3.76 20.66 6.87
N ALA A 119 -3.83 19.74 7.83
CA ALA A 119 -3.68 18.31 7.57
C ALA A 119 -4.78 17.80 6.61
N ASP A 120 -6.05 18.13 6.86
CA ASP A 120 -7.16 17.74 5.98
C ASP A 120 -7.02 18.30 4.54
N LEU A 121 -6.48 19.51 4.40
CA LEU A 121 -6.21 20.14 3.10
C LEU A 121 -5.13 19.36 2.32
N ILE A 122 -4.05 18.97 3.00
CA ILE A 122 -2.96 18.19 2.37
C ILE A 122 -3.43 16.78 2.03
N ASP A 123 -4.19 16.13 2.91
CA ASP A 123 -4.78 14.81 2.68
C ASP A 123 -5.60 14.83 1.39
N SER A 124 -6.43 15.86 1.22
CA SER A 124 -7.30 16.01 0.06
C SER A 124 -6.55 16.32 -1.23
N ALA A 125 -5.50 17.15 -1.16
CA ALA A 125 -4.62 17.42 -2.31
C ALA A 125 -3.81 16.18 -2.72
N THR A 126 -3.43 15.34 -1.76
CA THR A 126 -2.71 14.09 -2.02
C THR A 126 -3.61 13.07 -2.69
N ILE A 127 -4.84 12.89 -2.19
CA ILE A 127 -5.83 12.00 -2.80
C ILE A 127 -6.14 12.42 -4.26
N PHE A 128 -6.23 13.73 -4.52
CA PHE A 128 -6.41 14.26 -5.88
C PHE A 128 -5.29 13.85 -6.85
N ASN A 129 -4.05 13.91 -6.38
CA ASN A 129 -2.88 13.70 -7.23
C ASN A 129 -2.49 12.22 -7.37
N THR A 130 -2.78 11.37 -6.37
CA THR A 130 -2.28 9.99 -6.34
C THR A 130 -3.36 8.92 -6.50
N GLY A 131 -4.65 9.26 -6.32
CA GLY A 131 -5.75 8.29 -6.34
C GLY A 131 -5.67 7.22 -5.23
N ALA A 132 -4.72 7.33 -4.29
CA ALA A 132 -4.43 6.32 -3.27
C ALA A 132 -4.50 6.88 -1.84
N LEU A 133 -5.08 6.10 -0.91
CA LEU A 133 -5.28 6.44 0.50
C LEU A 133 -4.12 6.03 1.42
N SER A 134 -2.93 5.73 0.90
CA SER A 134 -1.84 5.24 1.76
C SER A 134 -1.33 6.35 2.70
N PRO A 135 -1.22 6.07 4.02
CA PRO A 135 -0.65 7.00 5.01
C PRO A 135 0.74 7.52 4.62
N TYR A 136 1.46 6.79 3.76
CA TYR A 136 2.79 7.17 3.31
C TYR A 136 2.78 8.41 2.39
N TYR A 137 1.89 8.46 1.38
CA TYR A 137 1.83 9.60 0.45
C TYR A 137 1.36 10.88 1.14
N ILE A 138 0.36 10.75 2.01
CA ILE A 138 -0.15 11.85 2.85
C ILE A 138 0.99 12.53 3.62
N ASN A 139 1.86 11.73 4.25
CA ASN A 139 2.97 12.24 5.03
C ASN A 139 4.14 12.76 4.16
N HIS A 140 4.41 12.15 3.00
CA HIS A 140 5.46 12.59 2.08
C HIS A 140 5.17 14.00 1.52
N TYR A 141 3.93 14.25 1.07
CA TYR A 141 3.56 15.56 0.52
C TYR A 141 3.32 16.61 1.61
N ALA A 142 2.82 16.23 2.78
CA ALA A 142 2.74 17.12 3.95
C ALA A 142 4.13 17.58 4.43
N ALA A 143 5.08 16.65 4.51
CA ALA A 143 6.47 16.91 4.86
C ALA A 143 7.13 17.88 3.87
N LYS A 144 6.91 17.70 2.57
CA LYS A 144 7.39 18.62 1.51
C LYS A 144 6.76 20.01 1.62
N ALA A 145 5.45 20.10 1.86
CA ALA A 145 4.73 21.37 1.95
C ALA A 145 5.18 22.24 3.14
N VAL A 146 5.65 21.62 4.24
CA VAL A 146 6.12 22.31 5.45
C VAL A 146 7.66 22.36 5.55
N GLY A 147 8.38 21.81 4.57
CA GLY A 147 9.85 21.75 4.57
C GLY A 147 10.45 20.81 5.63
N LEU A 148 9.64 19.94 6.24
CA LEU A 148 10.05 19.01 7.29
C LEU A 148 10.37 17.65 6.66
N ILE A 149 11.58 17.49 6.13
CA ILE A 149 12.00 16.30 5.37
C ILE A 149 12.12 15.02 6.24
N SER A 150 11.99 15.10 7.58
CA SER A 150 12.34 13.97 8.48
C SER A 150 11.21 13.36 9.34
N ALA A 151 9.95 13.81 9.25
CA ALA A 151 8.89 13.29 10.10
C ALA A 151 8.26 11.99 9.55
N SER A 152 8.45 10.85 10.24
CA SER A 152 7.81 9.58 9.86
C SER A 152 6.28 9.57 10.06
N THR A 153 5.56 8.70 9.34
CA THR A 153 4.09 8.47 9.49
C THR A 153 3.68 8.23 10.94
N SER A 154 4.53 7.55 11.72
CA SER A 154 4.30 7.27 13.14
C SER A 154 4.42 8.51 14.03
N THR A 155 5.22 9.51 13.64
CA THR A 155 5.37 10.78 14.37
C THR A 155 4.12 11.63 14.21
N PHE A 156 3.56 11.71 13.00
CA PHE A 156 2.31 12.43 12.73
C PHE A 156 1.10 11.79 13.41
N ALA A 157 0.97 10.47 13.37
CA ALA A 157 -0.07 9.74 14.11
C ALA A 157 0.03 9.99 15.63
N ARG A 158 1.25 9.99 16.19
CA ARG A 158 1.49 10.31 17.61
C ARG A 158 1.14 11.76 17.95
N LEU A 159 1.44 12.72 17.08
CA LEU A 159 1.08 14.13 17.27
C LEU A 159 -0.43 14.33 17.25
N ASN A 160 -1.16 13.69 16.33
CA ASN A 160 -2.62 13.70 16.32
C ASN A 160 -3.23 13.04 17.58
N PHE A 161 -2.63 11.94 18.05
CA PHE A 161 -3.04 11.25 19.27
C PHE A 161 -2.83 12.08 20.54
N ILE A 162 -1.83 12.98 20.55
CA ILE A 162 -1.56 13.90 21.66
C ILE A 162 -2.42 15.16 21.55
N ALA A 163 -2.65 15.66 20.34
CA ALA A 163 -3.41 16.88 20.09
C ALA A 163 -4.89 16.75 20.50
N LEU A 164 -5.53 15.59 20.26
CA LEU A 164 -6.95 15.37 20.57
C LEU A 164 -7.27 15.42 22.07
N PRO A 165 -6.58 14.64 22.93
CA PRO A 165 -6.80 14.67 24.37
C PRO A 165 -6.46 16.04 24.96
N LEU A 166 -5.42 16.72 24.44
CA LEU A 166 -5.08 18.08 24.88
C LEU A 166 -6.16 19.09 24.49
N LEU A 167 -6.81 18.93 23.34
CA LEU A 167 -7.93 19.79 22.94
C LEU A 167 -9.18 19.54 23.80
N MET A 168 -9.45 18.28 24.14
CA MET A 168 -10.52 17.91 25.06
C MET A 168 -10.25 18.40 26.49
N LEU A 169 -9.00 18.26 26.97
CA LEU A 169 -8.58 18.74 28.29
C LEU A 169 -8.66 20.27 28.34
N ALA A 170 -8.13 20.98 27.34
CA ALA A 170 -8.19 22.43 27.25
C ALA A 170 -9.65 22.93 27.23
N SER A 171 -10.53 22.23 26.50
CA SER A 171 -11.97 22.52 26.48
C SER A 171 -12.62 22.29 27.85
N ALA A 172 -12.31 21.18 28.52
CA ALA A 172 -12.83 20.86 29.86
C ALA A 172 -12.31 21.84 30.93
N THR A 173 -11.03 22.20 30.89
CA THR A 173 -10.40 23.17 31.80
C THR A 173 -10.99 24.57 31.60
N LEU A 174 -11.27 24.98 30.37
CA LEU A 174 -11.95 26.25 30.07
C LEU A 174 -13.40 26.29 30.58
N ILE A 175 -14.10 25.15 30.54
CA ILE A 175 -15.44 25.00 31.13
C ILE A 175 -15.36 25.07 32.66
N GLY A 176 -14.41 24.37 33.28
CA GLY A 176 -14.22 24.35 34.73
C GLY A 176 -13.80 25.70 35.32
N LEU A 177 -12.82 26.38 34.70
CA LEU A 177 -12.38 27.72 35.12
C LEU A 177 -13.51 28.75 34.98
N ARG A 178 -14.40 28.63 33.99
CA ARG A 178 -15.55 29.54 33.84
C ARG A 178 -16.72 29.23 34.77
N TRP A 179 -16.91 27.97 35.17
CA TRP A 179 -17.84 27.59 36.23
C TRP A 179 -17.44 28.20 37.58
N TYR A 180 -16.13 28.29 37.82
CA TYR A 180 -15.54 28.87 39.04
C TYR A 180 -15.71 30.40 39.13
N PHE A 181 -15.58 31.14 38.02
CA PHE A 181 -15.62 32.63 38.00
C PHE A 181 -17.01 33.25 37.71
N ARG A 182 -18.13 32.61 38.12
CA ARG A 182 -19.54 33.03 37.91
C ARG A 182 -19.74 34.52 37.58
N SER A 183 -19.88 34.85 36.29
CA SER A 183 -20.16 36.21 35.80
C SER A 183 -21.47 36.23 34.99
N CYS A 184 -22.25 37.31 35.08
CA CYS A 184 -23.66 37.42 34.68
C CYS A 184 -24.00 37.27 33.17
N ASP A 185 -23.06 36.93 32.28
CA ASP A 185 -23.34 36.65 30.85
C ASP A 185 -23.52 35.14 30.58
N TYR A 186 -24.33 34.52 31.44
CA TYR A 186 -24.41 33.08 31.65
C TYR A 186 -25.11 32.32 30.50
N ARG A 187 -26.16 32.89 29.90
CA ARG A 187 -27.00 32.15 28.93
C ARG A 187 -26.39 32.03 27.53
N ARG A 188 -25.79 33.08 26.99
CA ARG A 188 -25.27 33.07 25.60
C ARG A 188 -24.08 32.13 25.42
N THR A 189 -23.21 32.06 26.43
CA THR A 189 -21.97 31.29 26.42
C THR A 189 -22.21 29.78 26.54
N GLN A 190 -23.27 29.35 27.24
CA GLN A 190 -23.69 27.95 27.32
C GLN A 190 -24.19 27.43 25.97
N HIS A 191 -24.90 28.25 25.20
CA HIS A 191 -25.37 27.85 23.87
C HIS A 191 -24.20 27.59 22.90
N TYR A 192 -23.14 28.40 22.95
CA TYR A 192 -21.95 28.18 22.11
C TYR A 192 -21.13 26.97 22.55
N ALA A 193 -20.90 26.77 23.85
CA ALA A 193 -20.21 25.59 24.35
C ALA A 193 -20.97 24.29 24.04
N PHE A 194 -22.30 24.31 24.20
CA PHE A 194 -23.17 23.21 23.83
C PHE A 194 -23.18 22.97 22.32
N ALA A 195 -23.24 24.03 21.50
CA ALA A 195 -23.11 23.92 20.05
C ALA A 195 -21.75 23.36 19.61
N SER A 196 -20.65 23.73 20.29
CA SER A 196 -19.32 23.16 20.02
C SER A 196 -19.23 21.68 20.40
N ILE A 197 -19.84 21.27 21.52
CA ILE A 197 -19.93 19.85 21.91
C ILE A 197 -20.77 19.08 20.90
N LEU A 198 -21.90 19.64 20.46
CA LEU A 198 -22.74 19.03 19.44
C LEU A 198 -22.01 18.92 18.10
N LEU A 199 -21.27 19.94 17.66
CA LEU A 199 -20.49 19.89 16.42
C LEU A 199 -19.31 18.92 16.53
N LEU A 200 -18.64 18.85 17.69
CA LEU A 200 -17.63 17.82 17.95
C LEU A 200 -18.26 16.44 17.84
N ALA A 201 -19.35 16.19 18.57
CA ALA A 201 -20.08 14.92 18.50
C ALA A 201 -20.58 14.62 17.07
N TRP A 202 -20.99 15.64 16.31
CA TRP A 202 -21.44 15.56 14.93
C TRP A 202 -20.31 15.17 13.96
N VAL A 203 -19.06 15.56 14.23
CA VAL A 203 -17.87 15.09 13.49
C VAL A 203 -17.61 13.60 13.75
N PHE A 204 -17.92 13.11 14.96
CA PHE A 204 -17.71 11.70 15.36
C PHE A 204 -18.86 10.75 15.01
N VAL A 205 -19.97 11.23 14.41
CA VAL A 205 -21.03 10.33 13.92
C VAL A 205 -20.48 9.47 12.78
N PRO A 206 -20.62 8.13 12.83
CA PRO A 206 -20.18 7.25 11.75
C PRO A 206 -20.82 7.64 10.41
N PRO A 207 -20.10 7.54 9.27
CA PRO A 207 -20.69 7.83 7.97
C PRO A 207 -21.85 6.88 7.67
N LEU A 208 -22.94 7.46 7.13
CA LEU A 208 -24.14 6.79 6.65
C LEU A 208 -23.95 6.18 5.24
N ALA A 209 -22.93 6.62 4.49
CA ALA A 209 -22.60 6.10 3.18
C ALA A 209 -22.24 4.59 3.18
N GLY A 210 -22.57 3.90 2.09
CA GLY A 210 -22.25 2.49 1.85
C GLY A 210 -20.73 2.25 1.78
N ALA A 211 -20.30 1.02 1.99
CA ALA A 211 -18.89 0.70 2.21
C ALA A 211 -17.94 1.00 1.02
N THR A 212 -18.47 1.07 -0.21
CA THR A 212 -17.76 1.53 -1.42
C THR A 212 -17.42 3.03 -1.38
N ASP A 213 -18.31 3.86 -0.84
CA ASP A 213 -18.12 5.32 -0.70
C ASP A 213 -17.35 5.73 0.58
N ARG A 214 -17.25 4.82 1.55
CA ARG A 214 -16.66 5.10 2.88
C ARG A 214 -15.18 5.46 2.81
N ASN A 215 -14.44 5.00 1.82
CA ASN A 215 -13.00 5.28 1.74
C ASN A 215 -12.69 6.73 1.33
N LEU A 216 -13.60 7.39 0.60
CA LEU A 216 -13.49 8.79 0.18
C LEU A 216 -14.08 9.77 1.22
N ALA A 217 -15.02 9.30 2.05
CA ALA A 217 -15.74 10.10 3.04
C ALA A 217 -15.31 9.83 4.49
N ARG A 218 -14.17 9.16 4.76
CA ARG A 218 -13.69 8.89 6.13
C ARG A 218 -12.73 9.98 6.61
N PRO A 219 -12.79 10.39 7.90
CA PRO A 219 -11.79 11.28 8.46
C PRO A 219 -10.42 10.60 8.59
N SER A 220 -9.34 11.29 8.21
CA SER A 220 -7.97 10.76 8.21
C SER A 220 -7.51 10.28 9.60
N TYR A 221 -7.95 10.92 10.67
CA TYR A 221 -7.61 10.50 12.03
C TYR A 221 -8.27 9.18 12.47
N ILE A 222 -9.47 8.84 11.99
CA ILE A 222 -10.12 7.54 12.26
C ILE A 222 -9.36 6.44 11.53
N TYR A 223 -8.96 6.71 10.29
CA TYR A 223 -8.12 5.79 9.52
C TYR A 223 -6.77 5.56 10.19
N HIS A 224 -6.13 6.60 10.73
CA HIS A 224 -4.90 6.46 11.52
C HIS A 224 -5.10 5.69 12.82
N LEU A 225 -6.24 5.86 13.49
CA LEU A 225 -6.58 5.14 14.72
C LEU A 225 -6.81 3.65 14.44
N GLU A 226 -7.56 3.30 13.39
CA GLU A 226 -7.78 1.93 12.95
C GLU A 226 -6.47 1.28 12.51
N THR A 227 -5.68 1.94 11.64
CA THR A 227 -4.37 1.41 11.21
C THR A 227 -3.43 1.20 12.39
N PHE A 228 -3.44 2.09 13.40
CA PHE A 228 -2.64 1.95 14.62
C PHE A 228 -3.16 0.82 15.53
N ILE A 229 -4.47 0.68 15.67
CA ILE A 229 -5.13 -0.39 16.42
C ILE A 229 -4.84 -1.74 15.75
N GLU A 230 -4.97 -1.84 14.44
CA GLU A 230 -4.61 -3.02 13.65
C GLU A 230 -3.12 -3.35 13.82
N ARG A 231 -2.21 -2.38 13.66
CA ARG A 231 -0.77 -2.61 13.86
C ARG A 231 -0.41 -3.14 15.25
N ASN A 232 -1.12 -2.71 16.30
CA ASN A 232 -0.78 -3.05 17.69
C ASN A 232 -1.58 -4.23 18.27
N LEU A 233 -2.80 -4.47 17.79
CA LEU A 233 -3.57 -5.67 18.13
C LEU A 233 -3.01 -6.90 17.40
N PHE A 234 -2.61 -6.76 16.14
CA PHE A 234 -2.08 -7.87 15.34
C PHE A 234 -0.57 -8.12 15.55
N ASN A 235 0.20 -7.17 16.10
CA ASN A 235 1.58 -7.44 16.53
C ASN A 235 1.67 -8.26 17.83
N ASN A 236 0.59 -8.38 18.61
CA ASN A 236 0.60 -9.07 19.90
C ASN A 236 -0.06 -10.46 19.91
N THR A 237 -0.46 -11.00 18.75
CA THR A 237 -0.89 -12.40 18.67
C THR A 237 0.31 -13.33 18.50
N HIS A 238 1.03 -13.56 19.61
CA HIS A 238 1.83 -14.76 19.81
C HIS A 238 0.91 -16.00 19.87
N LEU A 239 0.31 -16.39 18.75
CA LEU A 239 -0.47 -17.61 18.63
C LEU A 239 -0.21 -18.21 17.24
N VAL A 240 0.86 -18.99 17.14
CA VAL A 240 0.94 -20.37 16.60
C VAL A 240 2.44 -20.71 16.56
N SER A 241 3.00 -20.96 17.74
CA SER A 241 4.31 -21.62 17.90
C SER A 241 4.15 -22.81 18.82
N ALA A 242 3.24 -23.71 18.47
CA ALA A 242 3.11 -25.04 19.02
C ALA A 242 2.57 -25.92 17.88
N ASN A 243 3.13 -27.11 17.71
CA ASN A 243 2.79 -28.12 16.69
C ASN A 243 3.66 -28.17 15.41
N LYS A 244 4.97 -27.93 15.51
CA LYS A 244 5.95 -28.52 14.57
C LYS A 244 6.92 -29.52 15.23
N ALA A 245 6.67 -29.92 16.47
CA ALA A 245 7.56 -30.81 17.23
C ALA A 245 7.09 -32.27 17.32
N SER A 246 5.92 -32.65 16.78
CA SER A 246 5.40 -34.02 16.90
C SER A 246 5.55 -34.90 15.66
N ASP A 247 5.79 -34.33 14.47
CA ASP A 247 5.72 -35.11 13.22
C ASP A 247 7.11 -35.50 12.68
N ALA A 248 8.19 -35.06 13.32
CA ALA A 248 9.57 -35.36 12.95
C ALA A 248 10.02 -36.79 13.30
N GLN A 249 9.16 -37.63 13.91
CA GLN A 249 9.55 -38.94 14.44
C GLN A 249 8.84 -40.15 13.82
N ALA A 250 8.04 -39.95 12.76
CA ALA A 250 7.28 -41.04 12.10
C ALA A 250 7.73 -41.41 10.68
N ARG A 251 8.77 -40.79 10.11
CA ARG A 251 9.25 -41.10 8.75
C ARG A 251 10.67 -41.67 8.75
N ALA A 252 10.79 -42.88 9.27
CA ALA A 252 11.94 -43.75 9.04
C ALA A 252 11.43 -45.08 8.46
N GLY A 253 11.47 -45.22 7.14
CA GLY A 253 11.06 -46.45 6.47
C GLY A 253 11.28 -46.43 4.96
N SER A 254 12.21 -47.27 4.52
CA SER A 254 12.54 -47.72 3.14
C SER A 254 13.07 -46.69 2.13
N HIS A 255 14.39 -46.52 2.14
CA HIS A 255 15.16 -46.15 0.95
C HIS A 255 15.42 -47.41 0.12
N GLU A 256 14.83 -47.51 -1.08
CA GLU A 256 15.36 -48.36 -2.14
C GLU A 256 16.32 -47.55 -3.01
N THR A 257 17.58 -47.96 -2.97
CA THR A 257 18.72 -47.33 -3.63
C THR A 257 18.72 -47.69 -5.12
N ARG A 258 18.40 -46.74 -5.99
CA ARG A 258 18.82 -46.82 -7.40
C ARG A 258 20.08 -45.98 -7.56
N ALA A 259 21.21 -46.66 -7.78
CA ALA A 259 22.46 -46.03 -8.13
C ALA A 259 22.31 -45.29 -9.46
N GLN A 260 22.40 -43.97 -9.41
CA GLN A 260 22.55 -43.09 -10.57
C GLN A 260 23.90 -42.38 -10.36
N GLU A 261 24.75 -42.42 -11.39
CA GLU A 261 26.06 -41.77 -11.42
C GLU A 261 25.98 -40.38 -10.79
N SER A 262 26.91 -40.06 -9.88
CA SER A 262 26.90 -38.81 -9.11
C SER A 262 27.20 -37.62 -10.02
N GLN A 263 26.19 -37.15 -10.74
CA GLN A 263 26.22 -35.85 -11.37
C GLN A 263 26.20 -34.81 -10.24
N GLU A 264 27.23 -33.99 -10.17
CA GLU A 264 27.37 -32.94 -9.15
C GLU A 264 26.12 -32.04 -9.21
N LYS A 265 25.45 -31.86 -8.06
CA LYS A 265 24.23 -31.05 -7.99
C LYS A 265 24.59 -29.58 -8.28
N PRO A 266 23.91 -28.89 -9.21
CA PRO A 266 24.20 -27.48 -9.47
C PRO A 266 23.69 -26.59 -8.34
N ASN A 267 24.37 -25.47 -8.12
CA ASN A 267 23.89 -24.41 -7.26
C ASN A 267 22.71 -23.67 -7.92
N LEU A 268 21.90 -23.02 -7.11
CA LEU A 268 20.83 -22.16 -7.57
C LEU A 268 21.04 -20.73 -7.07
N VAL A 269 20.92 -19.77 -7.97
CA VAL A 269 20.87 -18.34 -7.64
C VAL A 269 19.63 -17.75 -8.29
N VAL A 270 18.68 -17.29 -7.47
CA VAL A 270 17.49 -16.58 -7.94
C VAL A 270 17.66 -15.09 -7.66
N ILE A 271 17.45 -14.25 -8.67
CA ILE A 271 17.50 -12.80 -8.57
C ILE A 271 16.13 -12.25 -8.96
N VAL A 272 15.42 -11.72 -7.97
CA VAL A 272 14.12 -11.06 -8.17
C VAL A 272 14.34 -9.58 -8.36
N LEU A 273 13.87 -9.07 -9.50
CA LEU A 273 13.96 -7.67 -9.89
C LEU A 273 12.70 -6.95 -9.40
N GLU A 274 12.83 -6.23 -8.30
CA GLU A 274 11.75 -5.43 -7.68
C GLU A 274 11.18 -4.39 -8.64
N SER A 275 9.87 -4.38 -8.85
CA SER A 275 9.16 -3.39 -9.68
C SER A 275 9.71 -3.24 -11.11
N VAL A 276 10.37 -4.27 -11.68
CA VAL A 276 10.89 -4.23 -13.05
C VAL A 276 9.90 -4.85 -14.05
N SER A 277 9.34 -4.00 -14.92
CA SER A 277 8.50 -4.47 -16.02
C SER A 277 9.32 -4.97 -17.20
N ALA A 278 8.73 -5.81 -18.05
CA ALA A 278 9.36 -6.23 -19.30
C ALA A 278 9.68 -5.02 -20.19
N GLN A 279 8.78 -4.04 -20.26
CA GLN A 279 8.94 -2.84 -21.09
C GLN A 279 10.03 -1.89 -20.58
N ALA A 280 10.40 -1.99 -19.31
CA ALA A 280 11.50 -1.26 -18.68
C ALA A 280 12.87 -1.92 -18.90
N THR A 281 12.98 -2.92 -19.78
CA THR A 281 14.25 -3.57 -20.11
C THR A 281 14.49 -3.54 -21.61
N SER A 282 15.76 -3.59 -22.00
CA SER A 282 16.15 -3.66 -23.41
C SER A 282 15.84 -5.04 -24.05
N LEU A 283 15.53 -6.04 -23.22
CA LEU A 283 15.11 -7.39 -23.65
C LEU A 283 13.78 -7.40 -24.43
N TYR A 284 12.83 -6.53 -24.07
CA TYR A 284 11.48 -6.53 -24.65
C TYR A 284 11.13 -5.21 -25.32
N ASN A 285 11.80 -4.11 -24.96
CA ASN A 285 11.53 -2.79 -25.54
C ASN A 285 12.71 -2.31 -26.40
N PRO A 286 12.56 -2.28 -27.74
CA PRO A 286 13.63 -1.84 -28.63
C PRO A 286 13.98 -0.35 -28.46
N HIS A 287 13.08 0.47 -27.90
CA HIS A 287 13.35 1.88 -27.61
C HIS A 287 14.31 2.07 -26.42
N HIS A 288 14.50 1.05 -25.60
CA HIS A 288 15.41 1.04 -24.46
C HIS A 288 16.73 0.32 -24.78
N THR A 289 17.18 0.32 -26.04
CA THR A 289 18.46 -0.31 -26.43
C THR A 289 19.59 0.22 -25.55
N GLY A 290 20.37 -0.69 -24.93
CA GLY A 290 21.47 -0.34 -24.03
C GLY A 290 21.08 -0.01 -22.59
N LEU A 291 19.79 -0.09 -22.23
CA LEU A 291 19.34 0.13 -20.85
C LEU A 291 19.75 -1.02 -19.91
N THR A 292 19.66 -2.27 -20.36
CA THR A 292 20.02 -3.46 -19.57
C THR A 292 20.97 -4.40 -20.35
N PRO A 293 22.17 -3.93 -20.71
CA PRO A 293 23.09 -4.66 -21.59
C PRO A 293 23.57 -5.99 -20.97
N TYR A 294 23.67 -6.09 -19.64
CA TYR A 294 24.09 -7.33 -19.01
C TYR A 294 22.99 -8.38 -19.09
N LEU A 295 21.74 -8.01 -18.82
CA LEU A 295 20.59 -8.91 -19.02
C LEU A 295 20.50 -9.39 -20.48
N GLU A 296 20.75 -8.54 -21.48
CA GLU A 296 20.84 -8.95 -22.89
C GLU A 296 21.91 -10.03 -23.11
N SER A 297 23.09 -9.84 -22.52
CA SER A 297 24.21 -10.76 -22.66
C SER A 297 23.90 -12.15 -22.09
N LEU A 298 23.15 -12.20 -20.98
CA LEU A 298 22.67 -13.43 -20.37
C LEU A 298 21.58 -14.08 -21.22
N ALA A 299 20.63 -13.30 -21.73
CA ALA A 299 19.55 -13.79 -22.59
C ALA A 299 20.08 -14.41 -23.89
N ALA A 300 21.15 -13.86 -24.47
CA ALA A 300 21.79 -14.41 -25.66
C ALA A 300 22.43 -15.80 -25.44
N GLN A 301 22.73 -16.16 -24.20
CA GLN A 301 23.39 -17.41 -23.82
C GLN A 301 22.49 -18.35 -23.00
N GLY A 302 21.27 -17.92 -22.70
CA GLY A 302 20.34 -18.58 -21.81
C GLY A 302 18.99 -18.87 -22.44
N TRP A 303 17.98 -19.03 -21.58
CA TRP A 303 16.57 -19.16 -21.94
C TRP A 303 15.80 -17.93 -21.45
N MET A 304 14.91 -17.37 -22.26
CA MET A 304 14.09 -16.21 -21.90
C MET A 304 12.63 -16.44 -22.30
N ALA A 305 11.70 -16.09 -21.41
CA ALA A 305 10.29 -16.10 -21.72
C ALA A 305 9.94 -14.96 -22.67
N LYS A 306 9.05 -15.18 -23.65
CA LYS A 306 8.54 -14.09 -24.51
C LYS A 306 7.44 -13.28 -23.81
N GLN A 307 6.63 -13.98 -23.02
CA GLN A 307 5.47 -13.43 -22.33
C GLN A 307 5.39 -14.06 -20.93
N ALA A 308 6.11 -13.49 -19.97
CA ALA A 308 5.97 -13.85 -18.57
C ALA A 308 5.09 -12.83 -17.84
N TYR A 309 4.16 -13.32 -17.03
CA TYR A 309 3.19 -12.50 -16.30
C TYR A 309 3.30 -12.69 -14.80
N THR A 310 3.35 -11.57 -14.06
CA THR A 310 3.13 -11.60 -12.62
C THR A 310 1.69 -11.98 -12.29
N VAL A 311 1.48 -12.66 -11.16
CA VAL A 311 0.12 -13.01 -10.71
C VAL A 311 -0.54 -11.90 -9.91
N VAL A 312 0.26 -11.06 -9.25
CA VAL A 312 -0.23 -9.90 -8.49
C VAL A 312 0.81 -8.80 -8.63
N PRO A 313 0.42 -7.55 -8.89
CA PRO A 313 1.35 -6.43 -9.03
C PRO A 313 1.86 -5.96 -7.66
N HIS A 314 2.48 -6.87 -6.92
CA HIS A 314 3.04 -6.66 -5.60
C HIS A 314 4.01 -7.76 -5.14
N THR A 315 5.29 -7.43 -4.94
CA THR A 315 5.93 -7.64 -3.64
C THR A 315 5.83 -9.02 -3.02
N SER A 316 5.37 -8.98 -1.78
CA SER A 316 5.24 -10.14 -0.91
C SER A 316 4.31 -11.23 -1.46
N LYS A 317 3.36 -10.87 -2.32
CA LYS A 317 2.46 -11.84 -2.98
C LYS A 317 3.16 -12.52 -4.15
N ALA A 318 3.87 -11.75 -4.98
CA ALA A 318 4.69 -12.28 -6.06
C ALA A 318 5.76 -13.26 -5.55
N LEU A 319 6.43 -12.94 -4.43
CA LEU A 319 7.42 -13.83 -3.82
C LEU A 319 6.86 -15.19 -3.39
N THR A 320 5.58 -15.26 -3.01
CA THR A 320 4.90 -16.54 -2.72
C THR A 320 4.75 -17.36 -3.99
N ALA A 321 4.34 -16.72 -5.09
CA ALA A 321 4.21 -17.40 -6.39
C ALA A 321 5.56 -17.87 -6.93
N ILE A 322 6.59 -17.02 -6.86
CA ILE A 322 7.96 -17.34 -7.30
C ILE A 322 8.52 -18.52 -6.51
N ASN A 323 8.39 -18.52 -5.18
CA ASN A 323 9.04 -19.54 -4.35
C ASN A 323 8.23 -20.82 -4.21
N CYS A 324 6.90 -20.78 -4.27
CA CYS A 324 6.06 -21.95 -3.97
C CYS A 324 5.23 -22.41 -5.17
N GLY A 325 5.31 -21.73 -6.32
CA GLY A 325 4.51 -22.03 -7.50
C GLY A 325 3.00 -21.93 -7.25
N LYS A 326 2.58 -21.12 -6.27
CA LYS A 326 1.21 -21.02 -5.76
C LYS A 326 0.63 -19.63 -6.01
N GLN A 327 -0.60 -19.56 -6.49
CA GLN A 327 -1.37 -18.33 -6.53
C GLN A 327 -1.58 -17.81 -5.10
N PRO A 328 -1.10 -16.59 -4.76
CA PRO A 328 -1.19 -16.05 -3.41
C PRO A 328 -2.65 -15.79 -2.99
N ASN A 329 -2.97 -15.87 -1.70
CA ASN A 329 -4.34 -15.57 -1.26
C ASN A 329 -4.74 -14.10 -1.60
N PRO A 330 -5.87 -13.84 -2.28
CA PRO A 330 -6.31 -12.49 -2.63
C PRO A 330 -6.92 -11.70 -1.46
N ARG A 331 -7.40 -12.34 -0.39
CA ARG A 331 -8.20 -11.69 0.69
C ARG A 331 -7.45 -10.70 1.58
N PHE A 332 -6.25 -11.08 2.03
CA PHE A 332 -5.45 -10.23 2.92
C PHE A 332 -4.13 -9.78 2.29
N PRO A 333 -3.61 -8.64 2.74
CA PRO A 333 -2.20 -8.31 2.56
C PRO A 333 -1.32 -9.41 3.17
N ILE A 334 -0.36 -9.92 2.38
CA ILE A 334 0.81 -10.68 2.87
C ILE A 334 0.44 -11.95 3.66
N TYR A 335 -0.61 -12.67 3.23
CA TYR A 335 -1.16 -13.89 3.86
C TYR A 335 -0.09 -14.95 4.21
N ALA A 336 0.86 -15.16 3.30
CA ALA A 336 1.91 -16.15 3.45
C ALA A 336 2.87 -15.85 4.60
N SER A 337 3.03 -14.58 5.01
CA SER A 337 3.85 -14.24 6.18
C SER A 337 3.27 -14.75 7.49
N LEU A 338 1.93 -14.86 7.56
CA LEU A 338 1.22 -15.29 8.75
C LEU A 338 1.07 -16.81 8.80
N PHE A 339 0.64 -17.41 7.68
CA PHE A 339 0.20 -18.81 7.67
C PHE A 339 1.11 -19.76 6.87
N GLY A 340 1.99 -19.21 6.04
CA GLY A 340 2.76 -19.95 5.03
C GLY A 340 1.99 -20.19 3.74
N SER A 341 2.39 -21.20 2.98
CA SER A 341 1.80 -21.59 1.70
C SER A 341 1.22 -23.01 1.76
N PRO A 342 0.08 -23.29 1.09
CA PRO A 342 -0.41 -24.64 0.86
C PRO A 342 0.57 -25.54 0.10
N ALA A 343 1.27 -24.97 -0.87
CA ALA A 343 2.31 -25.66 -1.64
C ALA A 343 3.67 -25.57 -0.92
N PRO A 344 4.52 -26.61 -1.04
CA PRO A 344 5.90 -26.54 -0.56
C PRO A 344 6.67 -25.47 -1.33
N CYS A 345 7.60 -24.80 -0.64
CA CYS A 345 8.38 -23.71 -1.21
C CYS A 345 9.82 -24.17 -1.51
N LEU A 346 10.45 -23.49 -2.47
CA LEU A 346 11.71 -23.88 -3.09
C LEU A 346 12.84 -24.08 -2.08
N ALA A 347 12.96 -23.21 -1.07
CA ALA A 347 14.01 -23.33 -0.06
C ALA A 347 13.83 -24.61 0.79
N ASP A 348 12.62 -24.87 1.32
CA ASP A 348 12.34 -26.10 2.08
C ASP A 348 12.62 -27.37 1.24
N ILE A 349 12.15 -27.39 -0.02
CA ILE A 349 12.37 -28.51 -0.95
C ILE A 349 13.87 -28.77 -1.16
N LEU A 350 14.68 -27.72 -1.26
CA LEU A 350 16.12 -27.83 -1.48
C LEU A 350 16.88 -28.14 -0.18
N ASN A 351 16.47 -27.62 0.97
CA ASN A 351 17.02 -27.98 2.28
C ASN A 351 16.93 -29.51 2.51
N GLU A 352 15.76 -30.11 2.23
CA GLU A 352 15.56 -31.57 2.30
C GLU A 352 16.49 -32.38 1.37
N ARG A 353 17.07 -31.71 0.37
CA ARG A 353 17.98 -32.30 -0.62
C ARG A 353 19.44 -31.96 -0.38
N GLY A 354 19.75 -31.40 0.80
CA GLY A 354 21.10 -31.10 1.25
C GLY A 354 21.67 -29.79 0.68
N TYR A 355 20.81 -28.86 0.26
CA TYR A 355 21.24 -27.50 -0.08
C TYR A 355 21.30 -26.66 1.20
N THR A 356 22.28 -25.75 1.27
CA THR A 356 22.23 -24.62 2.20
C THR A 356 21.44 -23.46 1.57
N THR A 357 20.59 -22.79 2.33
CA THR A 357 19.73 -21.71 1.79
C THR A 357 19.99 -20.35 2.42
N ALA A 358 20.10 -19.32 1.58
CA ALA A 358 20.25 -17.94 2.02
C ALA A 358 19.37 -16.97 1.22
N TYR A 359 18.73 -16.06 1.93
CA TYR A 359 17.97 -14.94 1.38
C TYR A 359 18.74 -13.64 1.62
N PHE A 360 18.90 -12.82 0.60
CA PHE A 360 19.55 -11.53 0.62
C PHE A 360 18.59 -10.45 0.16
N GLN A 361 18.53 -9.35 0.90
CA GLN A 361 17.85 -8.14 0.47
C GLN A 361 18.52 -6.91 1.10
N SER A 362 18.49 -5.76 0.43
CA SER A 362 18.86 -4.47 1.02
C SER A 362 17.76 -3.81 1.87
N PRO A 363 16.44 -4.02 1.60
CA PRO A 363 15.36 -3.59 2.48
C PRO A 363 15.45 -4.07 3.93
N VAL A 364 14.88 -3.28 4.85
CA VAL A 364 14.73 -3.70 6.26
C VAL A 364 13.71 -4.83 6.42
N SER A 365 13.92 -5.75 7.37
CA SER A 365 13.06 -6.94 7.49
C SER A 365 11.68 -6.72 8.13
N THR A 366 11.45 -5.55 8.72
CA THR A 366 10.16 -5.17 9.31
C THR A 366 9.15 -4.68 8.29
N PHE A 367 9.60 -4.21 7.13
CA PHE A 367 8.72 -3.83 6.04
C PHE A 367 7.95 -5.06 5.57
N GLU A 368 6.62 -4.94 5.52
CA GLU A 368 5.71 -6.02 5.12
C GLU A 368 5.88 -7.37 5.84
N ASN A 369 6.34 -7.34 7.10
CA ASN A 369 6.59 -8.56 7.87
C ASN A 369 7.53 -9.55 7.14
N ARG A 370 8.49 -9.03 6.39
CA ARG A 370 9.40 -9.82 5.54
C ARG A 370 10.14 -10.90 6.32
N ALA A 371 10.56 -10.63 7.56
CA ALA A 371 11.21 -11.64 8.41
C ALA A 371 10.34 -12.90 8.60
N ALA A 372 9.04 -12.74 8.83
CA ALA A 372 8.13 -13.88 8.95
C ALA A 372 7.94 -14.58 7.60
N LEU A 373 7.77 -13.81 6.51
CA LEU A 373 7.63 -14.38 5.18
C LEU A 373 8.85 -15.21 4.77
N VAL A 374 10.07 -14.68 4.89
CA VAL A 374 11.32 -15.40 4.55
C VAL A 374 11.42 -16.71 5.34
N LYS A 375 11.06 -16.68 6.63
CA LYS A 375 11.00 -17.89 7.46
C LYS A 375 9.95 -18.89 6.96
N GLN A 376 8.76 -18.42 6.56
CA GLN A 376 7.69 -19.27 6.02
C GLN A 376 8.02 -19.86 4.64
N LEU A 377 8.88 -19.18 3.86
CA LEU A 377 9.38 -19.69 2.58
C LEU A 377 10.46 -20.76 2.74
N GLY A 378 11.00 -20.97 3.95
CA GLY A 378 11.94 -22.05 4.25
C GLY A 378 13.43 -21.67 4.26
N PHE A 379 13.78 -20.39 4.18
CA PHE A 379 15.20 -20.00 4.16
C PHE A 379 15.85 -20.13 5.54
N GLU A 380 17.01 -20.79 5.59
CA GLU A 380 17.78 -20.98 6.83
C GLU A 380 18.52 -19.70 7.25
N THR A 381 19.09 -18.98 6.28
CA THR A 381 19.85 -17.75 6.51
C THR A 381 19.15 -16.54 5.88
N PHE A 382 19.08 -15.42 6.61
CA PHE A 382 18.50 -14.18 6.11
C PHE A 382 19.41 -12.97 6.35
N PHE A 383 20.01 -12.48 5.26
CA PHE A 383 20.74 -11.22 5.20
C PHE A 383 19.78 -10.09 4.79
N ARG A 384 19.76 -9.04 5.59
CA ARG A 384 18.82 -7.92 5.52
C ARG A 384 19.54 -6.62 5.82
N GLY A 385 19.02 -5.50 5.31
CA GLY A 385 19.70 -4.20 5.38
C GLY A 385 20.16 -3.82 6.79
N GLU A 386 19.35 -4.08 7.82
CA GLU A 386 19.70 -3.73 9.20
C GLU A 386 20.88 -4.52 9.79
N ASN A 387 21.32 -5.60 9.13
CA ASN A 387 22.43 -6.45 9.56
C ASN A 387 23.66 -6.35 8.63
N MET A 388 23.65 -5.44 7.65
CA MET A 388 24.75 -5.25 6.69
C MET A 388 25.60 -4.03 7.05
N ASP A 389 26.89 -4.04 6.67
CA ASP A 389 27.75 -2.86 6.79
C ASP A 389 27.34 -1.80 5.76
N THR A 390 26.86 -0.66 6.24
CA THR A 390 26.36 0.43 5.41
C THR A 390 27.47 1.41 5.01
N THR A 391 28.72 1.17 5.45
CA THR A 391 29.84 2.06 5.17
C THR A 391 30.11 2.15 3.67
N GLY A 392 29.99 3.35 3.11
CA GLY A 392 30.20 3.58 1.67
C GLY A 392 28.98 3.34 0.79
N TYR A 393 27.83 2.97 1.36
CA TYR A 393 26.59 2.75 0.61
C TYR A 393 25.55 3.84 0.89
N GLN A 394 24.68 4.11 -0.09
CA GLN A 394 23.65 5.14 -0.03
C GLN A 394 22.24 4.53 0.05
N LEU A 395 21.30 5.30 0.60
CA LEU A 395 19.89 4.93 0.60
C LEU A 395 19.34 5.02 -0.82
N ALA A 396 18.77 3.92 -1.32
CA ALA A 396 18.10 3.90 -2.61
C ALA A 396 16.60 4.22 -2.48
N ASN A 397 16.04 4.02 -1.29
CA ASN A 397 14.66 4.37 -0.98
C ASN A 397 14.45 4.62 0.53
N TYR A 398 13.20 4.70 0.96
CA TYR A 398 12.83 5.01 2.35
C TYR A 398 12.97 3.82 3.33
N PHE A 399 13.35 2.64 2.84
CA PHE A 399 13.42 1.42 3.63
C PHE A 399 14.61 0.50 3.30
N GLY A 400 15.53 0.92 2.42
CA GLY A 400 16.67 0.12 1.99
C GLY A 400 17.80 0.93 1.35
N TYR A 401 18.98 0.33 1.37
CA TYR A 401 20.19 0.82 0.69
C TYR A 401 20.24 0.33 -0.77
N GLU A 402 21.14 0.90 -1.56
CA GLU A 402 21.47 0.40 -2.90
C GLU A 402 21.86 -1.10 -2.88
N ASP A 403 21.52 -1.83 -3.95
CA ASP A 403 21.64 -3.30 -4.00
C ASP A 403 23.08 -3.82 -3.85
N ASN A 404 24.09 -3.02 -4.22
CA ASN A 404 25.50 -3.40 -4.10
C ASN A 404 25.92 -3.69 -2.65
N ILE A 405 25.18 -3.21 -1.64
CA ILE A 405 25.41 -3.55 -0.23
C ILE A 405 25.38 -5.06 0.02
N MET A 406 24.69 -5.83 -0.82
CA MET A 406 24.58 -7.29 -0.71
C MET A 406 25.82 -8.04 -1.22
N LEU A 407 26.71 -7.40 -1.99
CA LEU A 407 27.84 -8.09 -2.64
C LEU A 407 28.86 -8.61 -1.64
N GLN A 408 29.23 -7.81 -0.63
CA GLN A 408 30.21 -8.23 0.37
C GLN A 408 29.68 -9.35 1.28
N PRO A 409 28.46 -9.26 1.86
CA PRO A 409 27.85 -10.39 2.57
C PRO A 409 27.74 -11.66 1.71
N SER A 410 27.44 -11.52 0.42
CA SER A 410 27.42 -12.65 -0.52
C SER A 410 28.80 -13.31 -0.64
N LYS A 411 29.86 -12.52 -0.84
CA LYS A 411 31.25 -13.03 -0.89
C LYS A 411 31.61 -13.81 0.36
N ASP A 412 31.27 -13.26 1.53
CA ASP A 412 31.64 -13.87 2.81
C ASP A 412 30.84 -15.14 3.12
N TRP A 413 29.57 -15.18 2.70
CA TRP A 413 28.76 -16.40 2.77
C TRP A 413 29.24 -17.47 1.78
N LEU A 414 29.60 -17.10 0.55
CA LEU A 414 30.10 -18.04 -0.47
C LEU A 414 31.38 -18.76 -0.05
N LYS A 415 32.30 -18.10 0.67
CA LYS A 415 33.53 -18.72 1.21
C LYS A 415 33.25 -19.89 2.17
N GLN A 416 32.05 -19.96 2.73
CA GLN A 416 31.66 -20.98 3.70
C GLN A 416 30.98 -22.19 3.04
N GLN A 417 30.67 -22.11 1.73
CA GLN A 417 29.93 -23.16 1.04
C GLN A 417 30.88 -24.29 0.63
N THR A 418 30.49 -25.52 0.97
CA THR A 418 31.23 -26.76 0.66
C THR A 418 30.40 -27.78 -0.13
N GLY A 419 29.11 -27.51 -0.30
CA GLY A 419 28.16 -28.33 -1.03
C GLY A 419 27.22 -27.46 -1.87
N PRO A 420 26.17 -28.05 -2.46
CA PRO A 420 25.21 -27.31 -3.25
C PRO A 420 24.49 -26.29 -2.37
N PHE A 421 24.18 -25.13 -2.93
CA PHE A 421 23.50 -24.06 -2.20
C PHE A 421 22.43 -23.38 -3.06
N PHE A 422 21.50 -22.72 -2.38
CA PHE A 422 20.50 -21.85 -2.99
C PHE A 422 20.55 -20.46 -2.36
N ALA A 423 20.96 -19.48 -3.15
CA ALA A 423 20.92 -18.07 -2.80
C ALA A 423 19.77 -17.36 -3.52
N PHE A 424 18.98 -16.59 -2.77
CA PHE A 424 17.88 -15.79 -3.28
C PHE A 424 18.14 -14.32 -3.01
N TYR A 425 18.04 -13.48 -4.03
CA TYR A 425 18.26 -12.05 -3.96
C TYR A 425 16.97 -11.33 -4.31
N LEU A 426 16.52 -10.44 -3.42
CA LEU A 426 15.49 -9.45 -3.72
C LEU A 426 16.17 -8.09 -3.84
N THR A 427 16.12 -7.48 -5.02
CA THR A 427 16.62 -6.12 -5.23
C THR A 427 15.67 -5.10 -4.61
N GLY A 428 16.12 -3.85 -4.44
CA GLY A 428 15.30 -2.78 -3.86
C GLY A 428 15.53 -1.40 -4.46
N THR A 429 16.59 -1.19 -5.24
CA THR A 429 16.91 0.13 -5.82
C THR A 429 15.80 0.68 -6.73
N THR A 430 15.08 -0.23 -7.40
CA THR A 430 13.99 0.07 -8.33
C THR A 430 12.63 0.29 -7.67
N HIS A 431 12.55 0.25 -6.33
CA HIS A 431 11.37 0.71 -5.62
C HIS A 431 11.36 2.25 -5.53
N HIS A 432 10.19 2.89 -5.66
CA HIS A 432 10.01 4.34 -5.46
C HIS A 432 10.71 4.82 -4.17
N PRO A 433 11.44 5.94 -4.17
CA PRO A 433 11.52 6.99 -5.20
C PRO A 433 12.67 6.82 -6.21
N TYR A 434 13.19 5.60 -6.41
CA TYR A 434 14.16 5.27 -7.47
C TYR A 434 15.51 6.00 -7.35
N TRP A 435 16.02 6.19 -6.12
CA TRP A 435 17.31 6.84 -5.95
C TRP A 435 18.44 5.88 -6.30
N VAL A 436 19.32 6.34 -7.18
CA VAL A 436 20.62 5.72 -7.46
C VAL A 436 21.72 6.46 -6.68
N PRO A 437 22.86 5.82 -6.40
CA PRO A 437 24.00 6.46 -5.75
C PRO A 437 24.43 7.73 -6.48
N THR A 438 24.85 8.76 -5.74
CA THR A 438 25.21 10.06 -6.34
C THR A 438 26.42 10.01 -7.28
N ASP A 439 27.26 9.00 -7.16
CA ASP A 439 28.44 8.75 -8.00
C ASP A 439 28.13 7.84 -9.20
N PHE A 440 26.89 7.35 -9.31
CA PHE A 440 26.41 6.64 -10.49
C PHE A 440 26.16 7.61 -11.65
N GLU A 441 26.68 7.28 -12.83
CA GLU A 441 26.42 8.04 -14.05
C GLU A 441 24.96 7.81 -14.50
N THR A 442 24.18 8.90 -14.56
CA THR A 442 22.80 8.85 -15.01
C THR A 442 22.67 9.27 -16.47
N HIS A 443 21.73 8.67 -17.18
CA HIS A 443 21.41 8.97 -18.56
C HIS A 443 19.99 9.53 -18.69
N THR A 444 19.71 10.19 -19.81
CA THR A 444 18.34 10.58 -20.19
C THR A 444 17.75 9.50 -21.08
N TRP A 445 17.03 8.57 -20.46
CA TRP A 445 16.28 7.52 -21.13
C TRP A 445 14.88 7.98 -21.54
N ASP A 446 14.27 8.83 -20.71
CA ASP A 446 13.01 9.50 -21.01
C ASP A 446 13.12 11.00 -20.68
N ALA A 447 12.99 11.85 -21.70
CA ALA A 447 13.04 13.30 -21.51
C ALA A 447 11.68 13.90 -21.14
N SER A 448 10.59 13.14 -21.28
CA SER A 448 9.22 13.61 -21.12
C SER A 448 8.73 13.55 -19.68
N ASP A 449 9.22 12.60 -18.88
CA ASP A 449 8.86 12.44 -17.48
C ASP A 449 10.08 12.15 -16.60
N LYS A 450 10.26 12.97 -15.55
CA LYS A 450 11.42 12.87 -14.67
C LYS A 450 11.38 11.60 -13.82
N GLU A 451 10.22 11.23 -13.29
CA GLU A 451 10.08 10.10 -12.37
C GLU A 451 10.30 8.78 -13.10
N HIS A 452 9.74 8.65 -14.31
CA HIS A 452 10.01 7.53 -15.20
C HIS A 452 11.49 7.46 -15.59
N ASN A 453 12.13 8.59 -15.90
CA ASN A 453 13.57 8.60 -16.18
C ASN A 453 14.43 8.18 -14.98
N ASP A 454 14.09 8.64 -13.77
CA ASP A 454 14.77 8.22 -12.55
C ASP A 454 14.63 6.69 -12.36
N TYR A 455 13.43 6.14 -12.59
CA TYR A 455 13.18 4.71 -12.59
C TYR A 455 14.02 3.95 -13.62
N LEU A 456 14.12 4.41 -14.87
CA LEU A 456 14.95 3.77 -15.88
C LEU A 456 16.44 3.80 -15.49
N ASN A 457 16.93 4.86 -14.84
CA ASN A 457 18.28 4.88 -14.28
C ASN A 457 18.46 3.89 -13.12
N ALA A 458 17.45 3.71 -12.27
CA ALA A 458 17.47 2.68 -11.23
C ALA A 458 17.50 1.26 -11.84
N VAL A 459 16.79 1.02 -12.94
CA VAL A 459 16.86 -0.24 -13.69
C VAL A 459 18.25 -0.44 -14.30
N HIS A 460 18.86 0.60 -14.85
CA HIS A 460 20.24 0.54 -15.37
C HIS A 460 21.25 0.21 -14.27
N TYR A 461 21.11 0.82 -13.09
CA TYR A 461 21.94 0.50 -11.92
C TYR A 461 21.74 -0.96 -11.48
N LEU A 462 20.49 -1.45 -11.48
CA LEU A 462 20.17 -2.84 -11.15
C LEU A 462 20.83 -3.83 -12.13
N ASP A 463 20.91 -3.52 -13.42
CA ASP A 463 21.63 -4.34 -14.41
C ASP A 463 23.12 -4.48 -14.05
N GLN A 464 23.76 -3.39 -13.60
CA GLN A 464 25.15 -3.43 -13.11
C GLN A 464 25.29 -4.23 -11.80
N PHE A 465 24.31 -4.17 -10.90
CA PHE A 465 24.29 -5.05 -9.73
C PHE A 465 24.26 -6.52 -10.13
N VAL A 466 23.42 -6.90 -11.10
CA VAL A 466 23.35 -8.28 -11.62
C VAL A 466 24.71 -8.71 -12.19
N GLU A 467 25.39 -7.83 -12.95
CA GLU A 467 26.75 -8.08 -13.44
C GLU A 467 27.75 -8.31 -12.31
N ASN A 468 27.78 -7.41 -11.33
CA ASN A 468 28.70 -7.49 -10.19
C ASN A 468 28.45 -8.72 -9.32
N LEU A 469 27.19 -9.13 -9.20
CA LEU A 469 26.80 -10.34 -8.50
C LEU A 469 27.31 -11.58 -9.24
N LEU A 470 27.03 -11.74 -10.53
CA LEU A 470 27.52 -12.91 -11.29
C LEU A 470 29.06 -12.94 -11.36
N LYS A 471 29.72 -11.77 -11.44
CA LYS A 471 31.17 -11.65 -11.30
C LYS A 471 31.66 -12.14 -9.94
N THR A 472 30.95 -11.83 -8.85
CA THR A 472 31.23 -12.35 -7.51
C THR A 472 31.18 -13.88 -7.48
N TYR A 473 30.17 -14.50 -8.10
CA TYR A 473 30.11 -15.97 -8.22
C TYR A 473 31.23 -16.56 -9.07
N LYS A 474 31.68 -15.84 -10.10
CA LYS A 474 32.82 -16.22 -10.95
C LYS A 474 34.15 -16.15 -10.19
N GLU A 475 34.38 -15.08 -9.45
CA GLU A 475 35.55 -14.90 -8.58
C GLU A 475 35.61 -15.96 -7.47
N ALA A 476 34.45 -16.36 -6.94
CA ALA A 476 34.34 -17.42 -5.94
C ALA A 476 34.44 -18.84 -6.52
N GLY A 477 34.52 -19.01 -7.84
CA GLY A 477 34.65 -20.32 -8.49
C GLY A 477 33.36 -21.12 -8.63
N PHE A 478 32.19 -20.53 -8.35
CA PHE A 478 30.89 -21.22 -8.41
C PHE A 478 30.14 -21.04 -9.74
N TYR A 479 30.56 -20.09 -10.59
CA TYR A 479 29.81 -19.68 -11.79
C TYR A 479 29.44 -20.82 -12.74
N GLU A 480 30.38 -21.72 -13.08
CA GLU A 480 30.16 -22.77 -14.08
C GLU A 480 29.09 -23.79 -13.66
N ASN A 481 29.02 -24.11 -12.36
CA ASN A 481 28.07 -25.07 -11.79
C ASN A 481 26.88 -24.38 -11.08
N THR A 482 26.42 -23.23 -11.60
CA THR A 482 25.29 -22.48 -11.03
C THR A 482 24.21 -22.22 -12.08
N VAL A 483 22.95 -22.45 -11.69
CA VAL A 483 21.77 -21.97 -12.43
C VAL A 483 21.42 -20.58 -11.88
N PHE A 484 21.56 -19.55 -12.72
CA PHE A 484 21.13 -18.19 -12.43
C PHE A 484 19.75 -17.97 -13.04
N ALA A 485 18.74 -17.72 -12.21
CA ALA A 485 17.38 -17.44 -12.64
C ALA A 485 16.99 -16.02 -12.24
N ILE A 486 16.65 -15.20 -13.23
CA ILE A 486 16.33 -13.79 -13.09
C ILE A 486 14.85 -13.60 -13.43
N ILE A 487 14.09 -12.93 -12.56
CA ILE A 487 12.64 -12.74 -12.74
C ILE A 487 12.18 -11.41 -12.14
N GLY A 488 11.31 -10.67 -12.83
CA GLY A 488 10.60 -9.53 -12.23
C GLY A 488 9.48 -10.00 -11.30
N ASP A 489 9.26 -9.31 -10.19
CA ASP A 489 8.11 -9.60 -9.33
C ASP A 489 6.82 -8.95 -9.87
N HIS A 490 6.90 -7.71 -10.36
CA HIS A 490 5.91 -6.96 -11.12
C HIS A 490 6.58 -5.73 -11.78
N GLY A 491 5.84 -4.98 -12.58
CA GLY A 491 6.27 -3.71 -13.17
C GLY A 491 5.75 -2.49 -12.40
N GLU A 492 5.93 -1.32 -13.01
CA GLU A 492 5.60 -0.02 -12.41
C GLU A 492 4.90 0.88 -13.43
N SER A 493 3.99 1.73 -12.96
CA SER A 493 3.24 2.65 -13.82
C SER A 493 3.43 4.12 -13.46
N PHE A 494 3.61 4.94 -14.49
CA PHE A 494 3.92 6.36 -14.40
C PHE A 494 2.83 7.27 -14.98
N GLY A 495 1.62 6.73 -15.24
CA GLY A 495 0.52 7.53 -15.77
C GLY A 495 0.66 7.90 -17.26
N LEU A 496 1.69 7.40 -17.95
CA LEU A 496 2.05 7.80 -19.32
C LEU A 496 1.22 7.09 -20.39
N LEU A 497 1.04 5.77 -20.26
CA LEU A 497 0.24 4.95 -21.18
C LEU A 497 -1.22 4.90 -20.75
N HIS A 498 -1.44 4.63 -19.47
CA HIS A 498 -2.75 4.59 -18.85
C HIS A 498 -2.78 5.56 -17.67
N PRO A 499 -3.94 6.16 -17.32
CA PRO A 499 -4.06 7.15 -16.24
C PRO A 499 -4.06 6.47 -14.85
N ARG A 500 -3.11 5.57 -14.61
CA ARG A 500 -2.88 4.91 -13.33
C ARG A 500 -1.42 5.11 -12.95
N MET A 501 -1.19 5.65 -11.77
CA MET A 501 0.13 5.63 -11.14
C MET A 501 0.26 4.34 -10.34
N GLN A 502 1.48 3.85 -10.21
CA GLN A 502 1.81 2.69 -9.40
C GLN A 502 1.22 1.36 -9.89
N HIS A 503 1.45 0.30 -9.12
CA HIS A 503 1.22 -1.08 -9.54
C HIS A 503 0.02 -1.77 -8.86
N ASN A 504 -0.30 -1.50 -7.59
CA ASN A 504 -1.20 -2.33 -6.75
C ASN A 504 -2.59 -2.67 -7.33
N VAL A 505 -3.12 -1.78 -8.16
CA VAL A 505 -4.43 -1.90 -8.81
C VAL A 505 -4.34 -1.74 -10.33
N ASN A 506 -3.14 -1.83 -10.89
CA ASN A 506 -2.90 -1.70 -12.31
C ASN A 506 -2.62 -3.08 -12.90
N LEU A 507 -3.50 -3.53 -13.81
CA LEU A 507 -3.36 -4.81 -14.51
C LEU A 507 -2.97 -4.64 -15.99
N TYR A 508 -2.49 -3.47 -16.42
CA TYR A 508 -1.98 -3.23 -17.77
C TYR A 508 -0.58 -3.83 -18.00
N GLN A 509 -0.13 -3.94 -19.26
CA GLN A 509 1.11 -4.60 -19.67
C GLN A 509 2.34 -3.99 -19.01
N GLU A 510 2.35 -2.67 -18.81
CA GLU A 510 3.44 -1.94 -18.13
C GLU A 510 3.71 -2.43 -16.70
N VAL A 511 2.73 -3.06 -16.06
CA VAL A 511 2.85 -3.60 -14.71
C VAL A 511 2.86 -5.14 -14.71
N MET A 512 2.11 -5.76 -15.62
CA MET A 512 1.85 -7.21 -15.51
C MET A 512 2.86 -8.07 -16.25
N GLN A 513 3.40 -7.60 -17.37
CA GLN A 513 4.42 -8.34 -18.11
C GLN A 513 5.79 -8.09 -17.48
N ILE A 514 6.46 -9.15 -17.07
CA ILE A 514 7.74 -9.12 -16.34
C ILE A 514 8.85 -9.77 -17.15
N PRO A 515 10.13 -9.39 -16.94
CA PRO A 515 11.24 -10.15 -17.48
C PRO A 515 11.36 -11.50 -16.77
N MET A 516 11.65 -12.57 -17.51
CA MET A 516 12.03 -13.87 -16.96
C MET A 516 13.11 -14.52 -17.84
N LEU A 517 14.24 -14.82 -17.22
CA LEU A 517 15.47 -15.25 -17.87
C LEU A 517 16.15 -16.32 -17.01
N ILE A 518 16.73 -17.33 -17.64
CA ILE A 518 17.54 -18.36 -16.99
C ILE A 518 18.87 -18.49 -17.73
N HIS A 519 19.96 -18.37 -16.99
CA HIS A 519 21.33 -18.52 -17.47
C HIS A 519 22.03 -19.64 -16.69
N ALA A 520 22.54 -20.64 -17.37
CA ALA A 520 23.21 -21.78 -16.74
C ALA A 520 24.44 -22.17 -17.57
N PRO A 521 25.64 -21.60 -17.31
CA PRO A 521 26.84 -21.80 -18.13
C PRO A 521 27.19 -23.27 -18.40
N GLY A 522 27.08 -24.12 -17.37
CA GLY A 522 27.34 -25.55 -17.46
C GLY A 522 26.24 -26.39 -18.13
N LYS A 523 25.11 -25.78 -18.54
CA LYS A 523 23.97 -26.49 -19.16
C LYS A 523 23.56 -25.84 -20.48
N LYS A 524 23.36 -26.65 -21.51
CA LYS A 524 22.73 -26.18 -22.75
C LYS A 524 21.23 -26.05 -22.54
N LEU A 525 20.74 -24.82 -22.47
CA LEU A 525 19.32 -24.52 -22.46
C LEU A 525 18.78 -24.43 -23.90
N PRO A 526 17.52 -24.80 -24.15
CA PRO A 526 16.92 -24.62 -25.47
C PRO A 526 16.80 -23.12 -25.78
N ILE A 527 17.24 -22.70 -26.96
CA ILE A 527 17.20 -21.30 -27.45
C ILE A 527 15.75 -20.86 -27.81
N LYS A 528 14.72 -21.64 -27.42
CA LYS A 528 13.34 -21.36 -27.83
C LYS A 528 12.72 -20.24 -27.00
N GLN A 529 12.54 -19.09 -27.65
CA GLN A 529 11.56 -18.07 -27.28
C GLN A 529 10.15 -18.58 -27.65
N THR A 530 9.43 -19.23 -26.76
CA THR A 530 7.95 -19.30 -26.87
C THR A 530 7.37 -19.87 -25.59
N GLU A 531 6.39 -19.15 -25.04
CA GLU A 531 5.13 -19.60 -24.43
C GLU A 531 4.64 -18.46 -23.52
N LEU A 532 3.34 -18.50 -23.23
CA LEU A 532 2.73 -17.73 -22.16
C LEU A 532 3.12 -18.38 -20.83
N VAL A 533 3.83 -17.63 -19.98
CA VAL A 533 4.33 -18.10 -18.68
C VAL A 533 3.67 -17.29 -17.58
N SER A 534 3.24 -17.96 -16.52
CA SER A 534 2.84 -17.32 -15.27
C SER A 534 4.00 -17.37 -14.28
N GLN A 535 4.11 -16.37 -13.41
CA GLN A 535 5.07 -16.38 -12.30
C GLN A 535 5.01 -17.65 -11.43
N THR A 536 3.84 -18.32 -11.36
CA THR A 536 3.70 -19.63 -10.69
C THR A 536 4.48 -20.77 -11.36
N ASP A 537 4.74 -20.68 -12.67
CA ASP A 537 5.53 -21.67 -13.42
C ASP A 537 7.02 -21.62 -13.08
N PHE A 538 7.49 -20.57 -12.41
CA PHE A 538 8.89 -20.37 -12.09
C PHE A 538 9.45 -21.52 -11.23
N MET A 539 8.88 -21.75 -10.04
CA MET A 539 9.34 -22.78 -9.12
C MET A 539 9.45 -24.18 -9.75
N PRO A 540 8.39 -24.74 -10.40
CA PRO A 540 8.49 -26.06 -11.00
C PRO A 540 9.48 -26.11 -12.17
N SER A 541 9.67 -25.02 -12.90
CA SER A 541 10.69 -24.93 -13.97
C SER A 541 12.11 -24.98 -13.41
N ILE A 542 12.36 -24.31 -12.29
CA ILE A 542 13.66 -24.34 -11.61
C ILE A 542 13.92 -25.75 -11.05
N LEU A 543 12.94 -26.39 -10.42
CA LEU A 543 13.09 -27.75 -9.93
C LEU A 543 13.44 -28.74 -11.05
N ASP A 544 12.78 -28.64 -12.20
CA ASP A 544 13.07 -29.49 -13.37
C ASP A 544 14.54 -29.32 -13.84
N LEU A 545 15.04 -28.08 -13.88
CA LEU A 545 16.45 -27.80 -14.18
C LEU A 545 17.42 -28.37 -13.13
N LEU A 546 16.99 -28.52 -11.88
CA LEU A 546 17.76 -29.15 -10.81
C LEU A 546 17.58 -30.67 -10.77
N GLY A 547 16.81 -31.25 -11.70
CA GLY A 547 16.53 -32.69 -11.75
C GLY A 547 15.50 -33.16 -10.71
N VAL A 548 14.70 -32.24 -10.18
CA VAL A 548 13.64 -32.51 -9.22
C VAL A 548 12.28 -32.46 -9.92
N ASP A 549 11.58 -33.59 -9.94
CA ASP A 549 10.23 -33.67 -10.50
C ASP A 549 9.20 -33.12 -9.50
N ALA A 550 8.71 -31.90 -9.77
CA ALA A 550 7.74 -31.22 -8.93
C ALA A 550 6.43 -32.01 -8.74
N THR A 551 6.07 -32.88 -9.69
CA THR A 551 4.83 -33.69 -9.61
C THR A 551 4.91 -34.83 -8.58
N LYS A 552 6.12 -35.12 -8.10
CA LYS A 552 6.39 -36.16 -7.10
C LYS A 552 6.62 -35.61 -5.69
N LEU A 553 6.48 -34.29 -5.50
CA LEU A 553 6.58 -33.67 -4.18
C LEU A 553 5.35 -34.01 -3.32
N GLU A 554 5.55 -33.97 -2.00
CA GLU A 554 4.41 -33.93 -1.09
C GLU A 554 3.62 -32.64 -1.32
N ALA A 555 2.29 -32.74 -1.33
CA ALA A 555 1.38 -31.64 -1.67
C ALA A 555 1.60 -31.05 -3.09
N ALA A 556 2.08 -31.85 -4.05
CA ALA A 556 2.26 -31.40 -5.44
C ALA A 556 0.95 -30.91 -6.08
N GLU A 557 -0.21 -31.42 -5.65
CA GLU A 557 -1.52 -30.95 -6.09
C GLU A 557 -1.85 -29.52 -5.67
N GLN A 558 -1.09 -28.95 -4.74
CA GLN A 558 -1.22 -27.55 -4.33
C GLN A 558 -0.42 -26.61 -5.23
N ILE A 559 0.51 -27.11 -6.05
CA ILE A 559 1.32 -26.30 -6.96
C ILE A 559 0.48 -25.94 -8.20
N ASP A 560 0.30 -24.65 -8.47
CA ASP A 560 -0.51 -24.15 -9.59
C ASP A 560 0.30 -24.02 -10.90
N GLY A 561 1.62 -23.91 -10.77
CA GLY A 561 2.56 -23.81 -11.88
C GLY A 561 2.93 -25.13 -12.53
N ARG A 562 3.55 -25.06 -13.71
CA ARG A 562 4.11 -26.19 -14.46
C ARG A 562 5.48 -25.84 -15.03
N SER A 563 6.37 -26.83 -15.15
CA SER A 563 7.69 -26.61 -15.74
C SER A 563 7.60 -26.24 -17.22
N VAL A 564 8.21 -25.12 -17.61
CA VAL A 564 8.37 -24.69 -19.02
C VAL A 564 9.33 -25.58 -19.81
N PHE A 565 10.14 -26.39 -19.12
CA PHE A 565 11.07 -27.34 -19.74
C PHE A 565 10.47 -28.73 -19.91
N SER A 566 9.25 -28.95 -19.42
CA SER A 566 8.52 -30.18 -19.69
C SER A 566 8.17 -30.27 -21.19
N GLY A 567 8.29 -31.46 -21.78
CA GLY A 567 8.05 -31.69 -23.21
C GLY A 567 6.61 -31.45 -23.70
N HIS A 568 5.70 -31.10 -22.79
CA HIS A 568 4.28 -30.83 -23.03
C HIS A 568 3.80 -29.53 -22.36
N PHE A 569 4.69 -28.59 -22.07
CA PHE A 569 4.28 -27.30 -21.52
C PHE A 569 3.27 -26.61 -22.46
N SER A 570 2.13 -26.25 -21.90
CA SER A 570 1.10 -25.46 -22.58
C SER A 570 0.22 -24.80 -21.52
N ARG A 571 0.17 -23.47 -21.56
CA ARG A 571 -0.67 -22.65 -20.68
C ARG A 571 -1.79 -21.99 -21.47
N SER A 572 -3.03 -22.24 -21.05
CA SER A 572 -4.22 -21.63 -21.67
C SER A 572 -4.38 -20.15 -21.35
N HIS A 573 -3.93 -19.74 -20.16
CA HIS A 573 -3.93 -18.34 -19.72
C HIS A 573 -3.01 -18.12 -18.49
N ALA A 574 -2.55 -16.89 -18.32
CA ALA A 574 -2.00 -16.37 -17.09
C ALA A 574 -3.12 -15.60 -16.38
N LEU A 575 -3.44 -16.03 -15.15
CA LEU A 575 -4.40 -15.37 -14.28
C LEU A 575 -3.66 -14.42 -13.34
N SER A 576 -4.15 -13.19 -13.26
CA SER A 576 -3.65 -12.19 -12.34
C SER A 576 -4.79 -11.45 -11.65
N TYR A 577 -4.50 -10.85 -10.50
CA TYR A 577 -5.47 -10.02 -9.77
C TYR A 577 -4.77 -8.90 -9.03
N CYS A 578 -5.55 -7.88 -8.73
CA CYS A 578 -5.11 -6.74 -7.95
C CYS A 578 -4.77 -7.17 -6.51
N TRP A 579 -4.15 -6.27 -5.76
CA TRP A 579 -3.70 -6.59 -4.41
C TRP A 579 -4.80 -7.20 -3.54
N TYR A 580 -6.04 -6.74 -3.68
CA TYR A 580 -7.19 -7.17 -2.91
C TYR A 580 -8.18 -7.98 -3.75
N GLU A 581 -8.81 -8.96 -3.12
CA GLU A 581 -9.92 -9.73 -3.71
C GLU A 581 -11.02 -8.78 -4.20
N ASN A 582 -11.63 -9.12 -5.34
CA ASN A 582 -12.77 -8.41 -5.91
C ASN A 582 -12.53 -6.91 -6.18
N TRP A 583 -11.28 -6.51 -6.46
CA TRP A 583 -10.98 -5.17 -6.99
C TRP A 583 -10.84 -5.23 -8.50
N CYS A 584 -9.91 -6.07 -8.96
CA CYS A 584 -9.70 -6.34 -10.36
C CYS A 584 -9.02 -7.69 -10.58
N SER A 585 -9.29 -8.31 -11.72
CA SER A 585 -8.63 -9.53 -12.19
C SER A 585 -8.41 -9.48 -13.68
N ALA A 586 -7.36 -10.13 -14.16
CA ALA A 586 -7.02 -10.20 -15.56
C ALA A 586 -6.66 -11.61 -15.99
N ALA A 587 -6.94 -11.91 -17.25
CA ALA A 587 -6.50 -13.13 -17.91
C ALA A 587 -5.84 -12.77 -19.24
N ALA A 588 -4.60 -13.20 -19.42
CA ALA A 588 -3.89 -13.12 -20.70
C ALA A 588 -3.76 -14.52 -21.29
N ASP A 589 -4.11 -14.74 -22.56
CA ASP A 589 -4.02 -16.06 -23.21
C ASP A 589 -2.93 -16.16 -24.30
N GLY A 590 -2.02 -15.19 -24.30
CA GLY A 590 -0.92 -15.06 -25.27
C GLY A 590 -1.25 -14.17 -26.46
N ARG A 591 -2.54 -13.96 -26.77
CA ARG A 591 -2.97 -12.95 -27.75
C ARG A 591 -3.90 -11.93 -27.12
N TYR A 592 -4.96 -12.39 -26.49
CA TYR A 592 -5.96 -11.53 -25.90
C TYR A 592 -5.69 -11.36 -24.41
N LYS A 593 -5.98 -10.17 -23.92
CA LYS A 593 -5.98 -9.89 -22.50
C LYS A 593 -7.27 -9.21 -22.11
N TYR A 594 -7.88 -9.73 -21.07
CA TYR A 594 -9.13 -9.24 -20.51
C TYR A 594 -8.89 -8.75 -19.10
N ILE A 595 -9.46 -7.59 -18.76
CA ILE A 595 -9.41 -7.00 -17.43
C ILE A 595 -10.86 -6.85 -16.94
N GLN A 596 -11.17 -7.56 -15.85
CA GLN A 596 -12.36 -7.37 -15.05
C GLN A 596 -12.06 -6.34 -13.98
N ASN A 597 -12.81 -5.24 -13.98
CA ASN A 597 -12.95 -4.37 -12.82
C ASN A 597 -14.24 -4.79 -12.09
N TYR A 598 -14.20 -4.98 -10.77
CA TYR A 598 -15.38 -5.38 -9.98
C TYR A 598 -16.18 -4.17 -9.46
N ASP A 599 -15.75 -2.96 -9.82
CA ASP A 599 -16.50 -1.72 -9.64
C ASP A 599 -17.37 -1.43 -10.88
N GLU A 600 -17.99 -0.24 -10.94
CA GLU A 600 -18.86 0.17 -12.06
C GLU A 600 -18.11 0.45 -13.38
N ARG A 601 -16.79 0.25 -13.43
CA ARG A 601 -16.01 0.50 -14.65
C ARG A 601 -16.32 -0.57 -15.71
N PRO A 602 -16.28 -0.18 -17.00
CA PRO A 602 -16.47 -1.14 -18.07
C PRO A 602 -15.40 -2.23 -18.03
N GLU A 603 -15.79 -3.41 -18.50
CA GLU A 603 -14.85 -4.47 -18.81
C GLU A 603 -13.95 -4.09 -20.00
N GLU A 604 -12.73 -4.62 -19.99
CA GLU A 604 -11.70 -4.24 -20.95
C GLU A 604 -11.15 -5.49 -21.64
N LEU A 605 -11.03 -5.44 -22.95
CA LEU A 605 -10.47 -6.52 -23.77
C LEU A 605 -9.51 -5.91 -24.79
N TYR A 606 -8.32 -6.49 -24.91
CA TYR A 606 -7.25 -6.03 -25.80
C TYR A 606 -6.70 -7.18 -26.65
N ASP A 607 -6.36 -6.89 -27.92
CA ASP A 607 -5.60 -7.79 -28.80
C ASP A 607 -4.11 -7.38 -28.76
N LEU A 608 -3.35 -7.97 -27.85
CA LEU A 608 -1.94 -7.63 -27.58
C LEU A 608 -1.01 -7.81 -28.79
N ARG A 609 -1.46 -8.51 -29.84
CA ARG A 609 -0.70 -8.62 -31.09
C ARG A 609 -0.73 -7.31 -31.89
N ASN A 610 -1.89 -6.66 -31.92
CA ASN A 610 -2.12 -5.46 -32.72
C ASN A 610 -2.05 -4.18 -31.86
N ASP A 611 -2.30 -4.31 -30.56
CA ASP A 611 -2.28 -3.24 -29.57
C ASP A 611 -1.53 -3.71 -28.30
N PRO A 612 -0.19 -3.85 -28.37
CA PRO A 612 0.62 -4.28 -27.23
C PRO A 612 0.64 -3.25 -26.08
N ALA A 613 0.22 -2.02 -26.34
CA ALA A 613 0.14 -0.94 -25.36
C ALA A 613 -1.25 -0.79 -24.72
N GLU A 614 -2.23 -1.64 -25.09
CA GLU A 614 -3.58 -1.68 -24.51
C GLU A 614 -4.35 -0.35 -24.60
N THR A 615 -4.14 0.38 -25.70
CA THR A 615 -4.75 1.70 -25.92
C THR A 615 -6.18 1.63 -26.49
N THR A 616 -6.59 0.49 -27.05
CA THR A 616 -7.87 0.32 -27.74
C THR A 616 -8.69 -0.81 -27.13
N ASN A 617 -9.67 -0.47 -26.29
CA ASN A 617 -10.60 -1.45 -25.73
C ASN A 617 -11.58 -1.94 -26.80
N ILE A 618 -11.56 -3.25 -27.08
CA ILE A 618 -12.39 -3.93 -28.10
C ILE A 618 -13.52 -4.78 -27.48
N ALA A 619 -13.78 -4.69 -26.17
CA ALA A 619 -14.74 -5.54 -25.47
C ALA A 619 -16.16 -5.48 -26.07
N SER A 620 -16.66 -4.27 -26.34
CA SER A 620 -18.01 -4.05 -26.90
C SER A 620 -18.19 -4.63 -28.30
N GLN A 621 -17.09 -4.81 -29.04
CA GLN A 621 -17.08 -5.34 -30.41
C GLN A 621 -17.00 -6.87 -30.43
N HIS A 622 -16.59 -7.51 -29.32
CA HIS A 622 -16.35 -8.95 -29.23
C HIS A 622 -16.99 -9.61 -28.00
N PRO A 623 -18.33 -9.51 -27.81
CA PRO A 623 -19.01 -10.00 -26.61
C PRO A 623 -18.83 -11.51 -26.34
N GLN A 624 -18.72 -12.33 -27.38
CA GLN A 624 -18.46 -13.77 -27.23
C GLN A 624 -17.05 -14.06 -26.71
N LEU A 625 -16.06 -13.28 -27.14
CA LEU A 625 -14.67 -13.44 -26.66
C LEU A 625 -14.54 -12.94 -25.23
N VAL A 626 -15.23 -11.85 -24.89
CA VAL A 626 -15.36 -11.36 -23.52
C VAL A 626 -15.87 -12.47 -22.60
N GLU A 627 -16.94 -13.17 -22.96
CA GLU A 627 -17.49 -14.27 -22.14
C GLU A 627 -16.44 -15.37 -21.88
N VAL A 628 -15.72 -15.79 -22.93
CA VAL A 628 -14.65 -16.80 -22.82
C VAL A 628 -13.50 -16.32 -21.93
N MET A 629 -13.07 -15.08 -22.09
CA MET A 629 -11.94 -14.53 -21.33
C MET A 629 -12.32 -14.22 -19.87
N ARG A 630 -13.54 -13.76 -19.61
CA ARG A 630 -14.08 -13.53 -18.27
C ARG A 630 -14.11 -14.81 -17.44
N ALA A 631 -14.46 -15.95 -18.04
CA ALA A 631 -14.41 -17.24 -17.33
C ALA A 631 -12.98 -17.60 -16.84
N LYS A 632 -11.94 -17.08 -17.50
CA LYS A 632 -10.53 -17.29 -17.12
C LYS A 632 -10.05 -16.38 -15.99
N THR A 633 -10.85 -15.39 -15.56
CA THR A 633 -10.48 -14.49 -14.44
C THR A 633 -10.99 -14.95 -13.08
N ASN A 634 -11.58 -16.15 -12.99
CA ASN A 634 -12.21 -16.64 -11.78
C ASN A 634 -11.18 -16.90 -10.66
N GLN A 635 -11.38 -16.27 -9.49
CA GLN A 635 -10.55 -16.43 -8.29
C GLN A 635 -11.09 -17.51 -7.31
N ASP A 636 -12.30 -18.02 -7.50
CA ASP A 636 -12.98 -18.93 -6.58
C ASP A 636 -12.16 -20.17 -6.26
N LEU A 637 -11.50 -20.75 -7.28
CA LEU A 637 -10.68 -21.95 -7.09
C LEU A 637 -9.48 -21.67 -6.17
N ILE A 638 -8.84 -20.51 -6.32
CA ILE A 638 -7.73 -20.08 -5.45
C ILE A 638 -8.27 -19.99 -4.02
N LEU A 639 -9.38 -19.29 -3.82
CA LEU A 639 -10.00 -19.10 -2.53
C LEU A 639 -10.39 -20.43 -1.85
N GLN A 640 -11.01 -21.34 -2.60
CA GLN A 640 -11.42 -22.66 -2.11
C GLN A 640 -10.22 -23.50 -1.65
N GLN A 641 -9.13 -23.52 -2.43
CA GLN A 641 -7.91 -24.26 -2.07
C GLN A 641 -7.28 -23.70 -0.79
N TRP A 642 -7.18 -22.37 -0.68
CA TRP A 642 -6.68 -21.73 0.54
C TRP A 642 -7.57 -21.98 1.75
N ASP A 643 -8.89 -21.87 1.61
CA ASP A 643 -9.85 -22.13 2.69
C ASP A 643 -9.77 -23.58 3.17
N ALA A 644 -9.70 -24.55 2.25
CA ALA A 644 -9.58 -25.97 2.59
C ALA A 644 -8.30 -26.25 3.38
N TRP A 645 -7.16 -25.70 2.92
CA TRP A 645 -5.88 -25.87 3.58
C TRP A 645 -5.82 -25.20 4.97
N LEU A 646 -6.34 -23.99 5.10
CA LEU A 646 -6.37 -23.28 6.39
C LEU A 646 -7.26 -23.99 7.40
N SER A 647 -8.44 -24.44 6.97
CA SER A 647 -9.38 -25.16 7.84
C SER A 647 -8.79 -26.49 8.34
N ALA A 648 -7.90 -27.12 7.54
CA ALA A 648 -7.18 -28.32 7.96
C ALA A 648 -6.08 -28.03 9.00
N LYS A 649 -5.39 -26.88 8.89
CA LYS A 649 -4.36 -26.46 9.85
C LYS A 649 -4.94 -25.91 11.16
N ASP A 650 -6.11 -25.29 11.06
CA ASP A 650 -6.74 -24.55 12.14
C ASP A 650 -8.26 -24.73 12.03
N PRO A 651 -8.84 -25.72 12.73
CA PRO A 651 -10.27 -26.06 12.61
C PRO A 651 -11.22 -24.91 12.97
N ASP A 652 -10.77 -23.99 13.83
CA ASP A 652 -11.52 -22.81 14.27
C ASP A 652 -11.28 -21.59 13.37
N PHE A 653 -10.44 -21.73 12.33
CA PHE A 653 -10.08 -20.65 11.41
C PHE A 653 -11.32 -20.00 10.78
N GLN A 654 -12.26 -20.81 10.29
CA GLN A 654 -13.47 -20.31 9.66
C GLN A 654 -14.32 -19.49 10.64
N GLN A 655 -14.43 -19.96 11.88
CA GLN A 655 -15.17 -19.24 12.93
C GLN A 655 -14.46 -17.94 13.29
N ARG A 656 -13.14 -17.94 13.49
CA ARG A 656 -12.38 -16.70 13.73
C ARG A 656 -12.42 -15.75 12.56
N ARG A 657 -12.36 -16.25 11.33
CA ARG A 657 -12.53 -15.45 10.10
C ARG A 657 -13.89 -14.79 10.09
N ASP A 658 -14.95 -15.54 10.38
CA ASP A 658 -16.33 -15.03 10.36
C ASP A 658 -16.62 -14.09 11.56
N ASP A 659 -15.89 -14.23 12.67
CA ASP A 659 -15.98 -13.37 13.85
C ASP A 659 -15.14 -12.08 13.71
N THR A 660 -14.00 -12.15 13.01
CA THR A 660 -13.04 -11.02 12.88
C THR A 660 -13.27 -10.22 11.59
N ILE A 661 -13.52 -10.92 10.47
CA ILE A 661 -13.76 -10.34 9.15
C ILE A 661 -15.26 -10.32 8.85
N GLY A 662 -16.02 -11.32 9.26
CA GLY A 662 -17.44 -11.40 8.95
C GLY A 662 -18.30 -10.19 9.39
N PRO A 663 -17.93 -9.35 10.38
CA PRO A 663 -18.57 -8.05 10.58
C PRO A 663 -18.22 -7.03 9.50
N VAL A 664 -16.97 -7.01 9.02
CA VAL A 664 -16.48 -6.14 7.93
C VAL A 664 -17.04 -6.59 6.57
N THR A 665 -17.09 -7.90 6.30
CA THR A 665 -17.65 -8.47 5.06
C THR A 665 -19.18 -8.41 5.03
N ARG A 666 -19.90 -8.60 6.16
CA ARG A 666 -21.36 -8.39 6.21
C ARG A 666 -21.77 -6.93 6.02
N LEU A 667 -20.91 -5.97 6.35
CA LEU A 667 -21.12 -4.55 6.03
C LEU A 667 -20.84 -4.21 4.55
N LEU A 668 -20.21 -5.12 3.81
CA LEU A 668 -19.86 -5.00 2.38
C LEU A 668 -20.72 -5.88 1.45
N LYS A 669 -21.46 -6.86 1.99
CA LYS A 669 -22.44 -7.63 1.21
C LYS A 669 -23.62 -6.74 0.81
N LEU A 670 -23.74 -6.43 -0.48
CA LEU A 670 -25.04 -6.17 -1.09
C LEU A 670 -25.91 -7.43 -0.91
N PRO A 671 -27.23 -7.31 -0.68
CA PRO A 671 -28.05 -8.45 -0.27
C PRO A 671 -28.03 -9.56 -1.32
N GLU A 672 -27.78 -10.79 -0.86
CA GLU A 672 -27.72 -12.03 -1.67
C GLU A 672 -29.09 -12.59 -2.10
N ASP A 673 -30.20 -11.87 -1.88
CA ASP A 673 -31.54 -12.44 -2.01
C ASP A 673 -32.41 -11.70 -3.04
N ASP A 674 -32.34 -12.14 -4.30
CA ASP A 674 -33.45 -12.36 -5.28
C ASP A 674 -33.00 -12.08 -6.74
N PRO A 675 -32.80 -13.13 -7.57
CA PRO A 675 -32.41 -12.97 -8.99
C PRO A 675 -33.49 -12.33 -9.88
N ARG A 676 -34.68 -12.00 -9.37
CA ARG A 676 -35.85 -11.64 -10.20
C ARG A 676 -36.25 -10.17 -10.21
N HIS A 677 -35.49 -9.28 -9.58
CA HIS A 677 -35.78 -7.84 -9.66
C HIS A 677 -35.02 -7.06 -10.75
N MET A 678 -34.18 -7.71 -11.56
CA MET A 678 -33.47 -7.13 -12.73
C MET A 678 -34.33 -6.97 -14.01
N LEU A 679 -35.66 -7.00 -13.90
CA LEU A 679 -36.58 -6.78 -15.02
C LEU A 679 -37.82 -6.01 -14.56
N ARG A 680 -37.74 -4.68 -14.58
CA ARG A 680 -38.83 -3.70 -14.84
C ARG A 680 -38.48 -2.35 -14.19
N MET A 681 -37.76 -1.50 -14.91
CA MET A 681 -37.95 -0.04 -14.89
C MET A 681 -37.45 0.55 -16.22
N GLU A 682 -37.97 0.05 -17.34
CA GLU A 682 -38.01 0.81 -18.59
C GLU A 682 -39.42 0.69 -19.16
N ALA A 683 -40.23 1.72 -18.93
CA ALA A 683 -41.39 2.04 -19.73
C ALA A 683 -41.80 3.49 -19.42
N GLU A 684 -41.13 4.45 -20.07
CA GLU A 684 -41.81 5.58 -20.71
C GLU A 684 -40.84 6.33 -21.64
N PRO A 685 -41.17 6.52 -22.93
CA PRO A 685 -40.32 7.27 -23.85
C PRO A 685 -40.55 8.77 -23.65
N ALA A 686 -39.48 9.54 -23.44
CA ALA A 686 -39.56 10.99 -23.50
C ALA A 686 -39.84 11.44 -24.95
N GLU A 687 -41.08 11.85 -25.17
CA GLU A 687 -41.56 12.53 -26.37
C GLU A 687 -40.75 13.81 -26.65
N ASN A 688 -40.08 13.81 -27.80
CA ASN A 688 -40.16 14.83 -28.85
C ASN A 688 -40.81 16.18 -28.46
N THR A 689 -40.02 17.18 -28.08
CA THR A 689 -40.43 18.59 -28.25
C THR A 689 -39.53 19.27 -29.26
N GLN A 690 -40.10 19.38 -30.46
CA GLN A 690 -39.66 20.21 -31.56
C GLN A 690 -39.50 21.68 -31.16
N THR A 691 -38.45 22.26 -31.72
CA THR A 691 -38.33 23.66 -32.09
C THR A 691 -39.56 24.21 -32.82
N LYS A 692 -40.12 25.34 -32.35
CA LYS A 692 -40.66 26.43 -33.19
C LYS A 692 -41.03 27.69 -32.39
N ASN A 693 -40.27 28.75 -32.69
CA ASN A 693 -40.63 30.17 -32.90
C ASN A 693 -41.36 31.00 -31.82
N GLY A 694 -40.69 32.07 -31.38
CA GLY A 694 -40.90 33.39 -32.00
C GLY A 694 -41.38 34.54 -31.10
N SER A 695 -40.48 35.50 -30.85
CA SER A 695 -40.67 36.95 -31.08
C SER A 695 -39.34 37.68 -30.93
#